data_AF-A0A954EK01-F1
#
_entry.id   AF-A0A954EK01-F1
#
_cell.length_a   1.000
_cell.length_b   1.000
_cell.length_c   1.000
_cell.angle_alpha   90.00
_cell.angle_beta   90.00
_cell.angle_gamma   90.00
#
_symmetry.space_group_name_H-M   'P 1'
#
loop_
_entity.id
_entity.type
_entity.pdbx_description
1 polymer ?
#
loop_
_entity_poly.entity_id
_entity_poly.type
_entity_poly.pdbx_seq_one_letter_code
_entity_poly.pdbx_strand_id
1 'polypeptide(L)'
;MAAVLCLASTGCSRQFWRHQADRDAYDAISDRLTDPRWAVPRIDLQPDPSSRFFDPNDPDHAPLPPDDPAAHAYMHWVDGWEGYKGWHRFGDEMSVENPQWIANFAVRNDLVDPLTGEPMPPTLAIEDLGLDDAIELSLIHNRVYQTRLEDVYLAAMDVTFQRFQFNVRYLGIGGGEPNAAVTHRLGPGDGTDSTSGSMRFGVRKVLPAGTQIAMELANNTLWLFSGGNQTQSASVLSYSITQPLLIGAGRKIGLENLTDSERNLLYATRDLARFRQTFFTDTVGGYLGLLTTLQGIRNEQGNIRRLEDQTDRLMAEATRGERAANSDLAAFPDGVVIPPELAGQLVYREDLQRLFWRGLMSDEQEEMLRNLSQEPGFKTAAERIIQSLRTTVAPLDVLNLQSSLVTSVNNLRSSQLRYQDQLDAFKLQLGLPPDMKLTIDNTLLKQFEVISGELFTIEDEAKEFAAISGVLDDESPDLIELRLALQKFSELLGRAESIGMKQVSDDVASVEAAIPIRLAELQTDEDRKNLTADFERARFLYQEASEKMLEIRRALAGFQETVRSDNIGLDERLEAYNGLTMMREDLLRLMQNLQVVQISMRIELISLIPVDVSLEEATANAIENRVDLMNSRAMVMDARRQVEITANRMQAALDLVVDGDIRTAGGNRPFNFNGESSQMRAGIRFTAPLDQITERNNYRVALLRYQRQRRAYMQAEDEIKQDVRQAWRQIIVLRKNFETTRRAVRLAALQYDSAVNEANAPAGQGQGGGRGLQGNNLLNALSAILRAQNALIQNWTNYEQNRLNIYRDMGTMEVGPDGLWNDPFYRNQDNASDEPAQIRLQSPSLDRFDAVPGDGGGGHVERVGVAQLIGTGE
;
A
#
# COMPACT_ATOMS: atom_id res chain seq x y z
N MET A 1 17.76 51.53 36.30
CA MET A 1 18.01 50.08 36.19
C MET A 1 16.74 49.24 36.34
N ALA A 2 15.84 49.51 37.30
CA ALA A 2 14.61 48.71 37.47
C ALA A 2 13.64 48.71 36.24
N ALA A 3 13.46 49.85 35.56
CA ALA A 3 12.57 49.93 34.39
C ALA A 3 13.12 49.24 33.11
N VAL A 4 14.44 49.05 33.01
CA VAL A 4 15.08 48.32 31.90
C VAL A 4 14.98 46.81 32.12
N LEU A 5 14.98 46.35 33.38
CA LEU A 5 14.67 44.96 33.72
C LEU A 5 13.20 44.62 33.49
N CYS A 6 12.26 45.54 33.76
CA CYS A 6 10.83 45.30 33.50
C CYS A 6 10.48 45.17 32.01
N LEU A 7 11.19 45.86 31.11
CA LEU A 7 11.03 45.71 29.65
C LEU A 7 11.66 44.41 29.12
N ALA A 8 12.67 43.86 29.80
CA ALA A 8 13.25 42.57 29.45
C ALA A 8 12.37 41.39 29.89
N SER A 9 11.56 41.54 30.95
CA SER A 9 10.68 40.49 31.47
C SER A 9 9.31 40.42 30.78
N THR A 10 8.91 41.43 30.01
CA THR A 10 7.69 41.41 29.17
C THR A 10 8.02 41.30 27.67
N GLY A 11 9.30 41.08 27.34
CA GLY A 11 9.82 41.06 25.97
C GLY A 11 9.49 39.75 25.26
N CYS A 12 9.16 39.87 23.97
CA CYS A 12 8.74 38.81 23.06
C CYS A 12 9.53 37.50 23.25
N SER A 13 8.91 36.50 23.87
CA SER A 13 9.47 35.15 24.01
C SER A 13 9.53 34.45 22.65
N ARG A 14 10.33 33.38 22.54
CA ARG A 14 10.36 32.51 21.34
C ARG A 14 8.95 31.99 21.02
N GLN A 15 8.25 31.52 22.05
CA GLN A 15 6.88 31.06 22.01
C GLN A 15 5.90 32.09 21.42
N PHE A 16 6.02 33.37 21.80
CA PHE A 16 5.17 34.44 21.25
C PHE A 16 5.34 34.58 19.73
N TRP A 17 6.57 34.60 19.24
CA TRP A 17 6.85 34.74 17.81
C TRP A 17 6.41 33.52 17.00
N ARG A 18 6.57 32.32 17.55
CA ARG A 18 6.09 31.07 16.95
C ARG A 18 4.57 31.08 16.77
N HIS A 19 3.81 31.31 17.84
CA HIS A 19 2.34 31.38 17.76
C HIS A 19 1.83 32.51 16.86
N GLN A 20 2.54 33.64 16.82
CA GLN A 20 2.18 34.72 15.90
C GLN A 20 2.39 34.30 14.44
N ALA A 21 3.52 33.66 14.13
CA ALA A 21 3.79 33.13 12.80
C ALA A 21 2.75 32.10 12.39
N ASP A 22 2.41 31.15 13.27
CA ASP A 22 1.40 30.12 13.01
C ASP A 22 0.04 30.74 12.65
N ARG A 23 -0.45 31.69 13.45
CA ARG A 23 -1.72 32.38 13.17
C ARG A 23 -1.70 33.09 11.81
N ASP A 24 -0.65 33.87 11.54
CA ASP A 24 -0.55 34.63 10.30
C ASP A 24 -0.44 33.71 9.07
N ALA A 25 0.25 32.57 9.18
CA ALA A 25 0.30 31.54 8.13
C ALA A 25 -1.06 30.91 7.89
N TYR A 26 -1.73 30.43 8.94
CA TYR A 26 -3.00 29.72 8.80
C TYR A 26 -4.10 30.63 8.25
N ASP A 27 -4.13 31.90 8.66
CA ASP A 27 -5.03 32.90 8.07
C ASP A 27 -4.75 33.04 6.56
N ALA A 28 -3.48 33.19 6.16
CA ALA A 28 -3.11 33.31 4.75
C ALA A 28 -3.44 32.05 3.93
N ILE A 29 -3.30 30.85 4.50
CA ILE A 29 -3.68 29.59 3.85
C ILE A 29 -5.20 29.51 3.70
N SER A 30 -5.96 29.82 4.76
CA SER A 30 -7.42 29.75 4.76
C SER A 30 -8.06 30.63 3.67
N ASP A 31 -7.48 31.81 3.42
CA ASP A 31 -7.89 32.71 2.34
C ASP A 31 -7.77 32.07 0.93
N ARG A 32 -7.01 30.99 0.77
CA ARG A 32 -6.79 30.29 -0.51
C ARG A 32 -7.63 29.03 -0.67
N LEU A 33 -8.30 28.57 0.38
CA LEU A 33 -9.11 27.33 0.41
C LEU A 33 -10.59 27.54 0.06
N THR A 34 -10.93 28.65 -0.61
CA THR A 34 -12.32 29.01 -0.88
C THR A 34 -13.00 28.22 -2.01
N ASP A 35 -12.22 27.59 -2.90
CA ASP A 35 -12.75 26.78 -4.01
C ASP A 35 -12.74 25.30 -3.62
N PRO A 36 -13.88 24.58 -3.76
CA PRO A 36 -13.98 23.19 -3.33
C PRO A 36 -13.00 22.26 -4.05
N ARG A 37 -12.53 22.59 -5.27
CA ARG A 37 -11.61 21.73 -6.05
C ARG A 37 -10.22 21.58 -5.43
N TRP A 38 -9.81 22.50 -4.57
CA TRP A 38 -8.53 22.43 -3.85
C TRP A 38 -8.66 22.80 -2.37
N ALA A 39 -9.88 22.77 -1.83
CA ALA A 39 -10.09 22.86 -0.41
C ALA A 39 -9.49 21.61 0.25
N VAL A 40 -8.59 21.83 1.21
CA VAL A 40 -7.97 20.75 1.98
C VAL A 40 -8.46 20.80 3.43
N PRO A 41 -8.74 19.63 4.03
CA PRO A 41 -9.35 19.53 5.35
C PRO A 41 -8.33 19.68 6.49
N ARG A 42 -7.11 19.19 6.30
CA ARG A 42 -5.99 19.34 7.25
C ARG A 42 -4.98 20.35 6.69
N ILE A 43 -4.63 21.34 7.50
CA ILE A 43 -3.56 22.32 7.25
C ILE A 43 -2.59 22.46 8.42
N ASP A 44 -2.83 21.72 9.51
CA ASP A 44 -2.03 21.83 10.74
C ASP A 44 -0.61 21.34 10.50
N LEU A 45 0.36 22.14 10.96
CA LEU A 45 1.78 21.86 10.83
C LEU A 45 2.20 20.75 11.79
N GLN A 46 1.61 20.73 12.99
CA GLN A 46 1.91 19.71 13.98
C GLN A 46 1.39 18.35 13.49
N PRO A 47 2.23 17.29 13.50
CA PRO A 47 1.77 15.93 13.27
C PRO A 47 0.69 15.52 14.28
N ASP A 48 -0.10 14.51 13.95
CA ASP A 48 -1.02 13.90 14.92
C ASP A 48 -0.23 13.38 16.14
N PRO A 49 -0.71 13.51 17.39
CA PRO A 49 -0.04 12.99 18.59
C PRO A 49 0.30 11.50 18.54
N SER A 50 -0.48 10.72 17.79
CA SER A 50 -0.27 9.29 17.55
C SER A 50 0.84 9.02 16.54
N SER A 51 1.29 10.06 15.81
CA SER A 51 2.32 9.96 14.79
C SER A 51 3.70 9.70 15.39
N ARG A 52 4.49 8.93 14.64
CA ARG A 52 5.91 8.69 14.88
C ARG A 52 6.75 9.96 14.89
N PHE A 53 6.33 10.99 14.16
CA PHE A 53 7.05 12.27 14.05
C PHE A 53 6.63 13.30 15.08
N PHE A 54 5.63 12.99 15.90
CA PHE A 54 5.14 13.94 16.89
C PHE A 54 6.15 14.09 18.03
N ASP A 55 6.66 15.30 18.22
CA ASP A 55 7.46 15.62 19.40
C ASP A 55 6.52 16.05 20.54
N PRO A 56 6.44 15.30 21.65
CA PRO A 56 5.62 15.67 22.80
C PRO A 56 6.23 16.81 23.64
N ASN A 57 7.52 17.13 23.43
CA ASN A 57 8.21 18.13 24.21
C ASN A 57 7.85 19.56 23.77
N ASP A 58 8.08 20.54 24.63
CA ASP A 58 7.91 21.95 24.26
C ASP A 58 8.96 22.33 23.21
N PRO A 59 8.58 22.71 21.97
CA PRO A 59 9.54 23.05 20.92
C PRO A 59 10.40 24.27 21.26
N ASP A 60 9.99 25.12 22.21
CA ASP A 60 10.77 26.26 22.67
C ASP A 60 11.84 25.88 23.72
N HIS A 61 11.68 24.72 24.39
CA HIS A 61 12.53 24.19 25.47
C HIS A 61 12.75 22.67 25.35
N ALA A 62 12.97 22.17 24.14
CA ALA A 62 13.13 20.75 23.89
C ALA A 62 14.44 20.20 24.50
N PRO A 63 14.45 18.94 24.98
CA PRO A 63 15.68 18.24 25.35
C PRO A 63 16.60 18.03 24.13
N LEU A 64 17.87 17.70 24.39
CA LEU A 64 18.81 17.37 23.32
C LEU A 64 18.48 15.99 22.72
N PRO A 65 18.38 15.84 21.39
CA PRO A 65 18.20 14.53 20.78
C PRO A 65 19.46 13.66 20.94
N PRO A 66 19.34 12.33 20.82
CA PRO A 66 20.51 11.45 20.82
C PRO A 66 21.44 11.78 19.64
N ASP A 67 22.71 12.07 19.95
CA ASP A 67 23.73 12.49 18.98
C ASP A 67 24.77 11.39 18.73
N ASP A 68 25.47 11.48 17.60
CA ASP A 68 26.62 10.62 17.31
C ASP A 68 27.77 10.92 18.30
N PRO A 69 28.41 9.91 18.92
CA PRO A 69 29.45 10.15 19.93
C PRO A 69 30.63 11.02 19.46
N ALA A 70 31.02 10.96 18.18
CA ALA A 70 32.11 11.75 17.64
C ALA A 70 31.69 13.20 17.37
N ALA A 71 30.47 13.42 16.86
CA ALA A 71 29.90 14.76 16.72
C ALA A 71 29.67 15.42 18.10
N HIS A 72 29.17 14.64 19.06
CA HIS A 72 28.88 15.07 20.42
C HIS A 72 30.12 15.60 21.14
N ALA A 73 31.29 14.97 20.92
CA ALA A 73 32.55 15.45 21.46
C ALA A 73 32.87 16.88 21.02
N TYR A 74 32.55 17.24 19.78
CA TYR A 74 32.71 18.61 19.27
C TYR A 74 31.69 19.59 19.85
N MET A 75 30.59 19.17 20.46
CA MET A 75 29.74 20.12 21.22
C MET A 75 30.37 20.55 22.54
N HIS A 76 31.13 19.65 23.16
CA HIS A 76 31.78 19.85 24.45
C HIS A 76 33.21 20.36 24.35
N TRP A 77 33.90 20.09 23.25
CA TRP A 77 35.28 20.51 23.01
C TRP A 77 35.50 20.84 21.54
N VAL A 78 35.70 22.12 21.23
CA VAL A 78 36.04 22.59 19.87
C VAL A 78 37.42 23.21 19.89
N ASP A 79 38.33 22.75 19.04
CA ASP A 79 39.68 23.33 18.89
C ASP A 79 40.45 23.45 20.22
N GLY A 80 40.25 22.49 21.14
CA GLY A 80 40.88 22.47 22.46
C GLY A 80 40.21 23.37 23.52
N TRP A 81 39.10 24.02 23.19
CA TRP A 81 38.31 24.86 24.10
C TRP A 81 37.06 24.13 24.58
N GLU A 82 36.76 24.23 25.87
CA GLU A 82 35.51 23.72 26.46
C GLU A 82 34.30 24.45 25.84
N GLY A 83 33.31 23.68 25.39
CA GLY A 83 32.07 24.14 24.78
C GLY A 83 31.08 24.70 25.79
N TYR A 84 29.84 24.93 25.34
CA TYR A 84 28.83 25.57 26.17
C TYR A 84 28.27 24.62 27.25
N LYS A 85 28.45 24.98 28.53
CA LYS A 85 28.05 24.12 29.68
C LYS A 85 26.54 23.89 29.81
N GLY A 86 25.74 24.74 29.19
CA GLY A 86 24.28 24.71 29.29
C GLY A 86 23.59 23.90 28.20
N TRP A 87 24.31 23.14 27.38
CA TRP A 87 23.71 22.30 26.33
C TRP A 87 22.63 21.37 26.90
N HIS A 88 22.92 20.70 28.02
CA HIS A 88 22.03 19.71 28.67
C HIS A 88 20.97 20.33 29.61
N ARG A 89 20.73 21.65 29.55
CA ARG A 89 19.87 22.34 30.51
C ARG A 89 18.43 21.82 30.52
N PHE A 90 17.92 21.37 29.38
CA PHE A 90 16.56 20.87 29.21
C PHE A 90 16.48 19.33 29.23
N GLY A 91 17.57 18.67 29.61
CA GLY A 91 17.68 17.20 29.59
C GLY A 91 18.11 16.66 28.23
N ASP A 92 18.29 15.35 28.21
CA ASP A 92 18.65 14.57 27.03
C ASP A 92 17.52 13.60 26.70
N GLU A 93 17.16 13.53 25.44
CA GLU A 93 16.16 12.62 24.91
C GLU A 93 16.81 11.29 24.53
N MET A 94 16.10 10.19 24.80
CA MET A 94 16.61 8.85 24.49
C MET A 94 16.41 8.45 23.02
N SER A 95 15.47 9.08 22.32
CA SER A 95 15.03 8.71 20.96
C SER A 95 14.55 9.95 20.21
N VAL A 96 14.83 10.02 18.92
CA VAL A 96 14.27 11.06 18.03
C VAL A 96 12.80 10.77 17.67
N GLU A 97 12.39 9.52 17.82
CA GLU A 97 11.01 9.11 17.56
C GLU A 97 10.12 9.29 18.77
N ASN A 98 8.86 9.64 18.52
CA ASN A 98 7.84 9.79 19.56
C ASN A 98 7.79 8.54 20.48
N PRO A 99 8.21 8.61 21.75
CA PRO A 99 8.21 7.42 22.60
C PRO A 99 6.80 6.81 22.80
N GLN A 100 5.74 7.59 22.60
CA GLN A 100 4.36 7.14 22.77
C GLN A 100 3.76 6.51 21.51
N TRP A 101 4.30 6.74 20.31
CA TRP A 101 3.70 6.21 19.08
C TRP A 101 3.70 4.67 19.07
N ILE A 102 4.73 4.06 19.66
CA ILE A 102 4.90 2.61 19.82
C ILE A 102 3.82 2.01 20.73
N ALA A 103 3.38 2.76 21.76
CA ALA A 103 2.38 2.29 22.72
C ALA A 103 1.02 2.00 22.07
N ASN A 104 0.75 2.63 20.93
CA ASN A 104 -0.47 2.41 20.15
C ASN A 104 -0.51 1.05 19.43
N PHE A 105 0.64 0.44 19.16
CA PHE A 105 0.78 -0.79 18.36
C PHE A 105 1.38 -1.97 19.13
N ALA A 106 1.65 -1.79 20.43
CA ALA A 106 2.22 -2.84 21.27
C ALA A 106 1.16 -3.89 21.63
N VAL A 107 1.24 -5.06 20.99
CA VAL A 107 0.54 -6.28 21.45
C VAL A 107 1.23 -6.80 22.73
N ARG A 108 0.43 -7.25 23.70
CA ARG A 108 0.81 -7.65 25.08
C ARG A 108 2.18 -8.35 25.26
N ASN A 109 2.87 -7.92 26.32
CA ASN A 109 4.16 -8.39 26.87
C ASN A 109 4.13 -9.80 27.50
N ASP A 110 3.50 -10.79 26.87
CA ASP A 110 3.31 -12.11 27.50
C ASP A 110 4.21 -13.20 26.87
N LEU A 111 4.96 -12.87 25.82
CA LEU A 111 5.81 -13.81 25.10
C LEU A 111 7.18 -13.93 25.77
N VAL A 112 7.50 -15.13 26.24
CA VAL A 112 8.80 -15.51 26.77
C VAL A 112 9.55 -16.29 25.68
N ASP A 113 10.81 -15.95 25.44
CA ASP A 113 11.66 -16.67 24.49
C ASP A 113 11.79 -18.16 24.90
N PRO A 114 11.35 -19.11 24.05
CA PRO A 114 11.37 -20.53 24.39
C PRO A 114 12.78 -21.09 24.56
N LEU A 115 13.83 -20.40 24.10
CA LEU A 115 15.23 -20.79 24.26
C LEU A 115 15.89 -20.13 25.47
N THR A 116 15.55 -18.88 25.80
CA THR A 116 16.24 -18.11 26.86
C THR A 116 15.42 -17.91 28.13
N GLY A 117 14.10 -18.10 28.08
CA GLY A 117 13.22 -17.90 29.24
C GLY A 117 13.02 -16.42 29.62
N GLU A 118 13.55 -15.49 28.83
CA GLU A 118 13.39 -14.05 29.05
C GLU A 118 12.14 -13.49 28.35
N PRO A 119 11.46 -12.49 28.93
CA PRO A 119 10.39 -11.77 28.24
C PRO A 119 10.94 -11.17 26.94
N MET A 120 10.36 -11.53 25.80
CA MET A 120 10.69 -10.88 24.54
C MET A 120 10.23 -9.42 24.59
N PRO A 121 10.98 -8.49 23.96
CA PRO A 121 10.48 -7.13 23.76
C PRO A 121 9.13 -7.19 23.00
N PRO A 122 8.18 -6.26 23.28
CA PRO A 122 6.88 -6.25 22.63
C PRO A 122 7.07 -6.27 21.11
N THR A 123 6.51 -7.29 20.44
CA THR A 123 6.50 -7.31 18.99
C THR A 123 5.43 -6.35 18.50
N LEU A 124 5.84 -5.26 17.86
CA LEU A 124 4.91 -4.36 17.18
C LEU A 124 4.27 -5.12 16.02
N ALA A 125 2.97 -5.35 16.11
CA ALA A 125 2.22 -6.11 15.13
C ALA A 125 0.90 -5.41 14.83
N ILE A 126 0.61 -5.23 13.55
CA ILE A 126 -0.70 -4.84 13.06
C ILE A 126 -1.29 -6.06 12.37
N GLU A 127 -2.36 -6.59 12.94
CA GLU A 127 -3.09 -7.74 12.41
C GLU A 127 -4.25 -7.26 11.53
N ASP A 128 -4.54 -8.01 10.46
CA ASP A 128 -5.64 -7.76 9.50
C ASP A 128 -5.85 -6.27 9.11
N LEU A 129 -4.78 -5.60 8.65
CA LEU A 129 -4.86 -4.21 8.21
C LEU A 129 -5.82 -4.06 7.02
N GLY A 130 -6.92 -3.35 7.21
CA GLY A 130 -7.87 -2.99 6.16
C GLY A 130 -7.35 -1.88 5.24
N LEU A 131 -8.06 -1.66 4.13
CA LEU A 131 -7.72 -0.57 3.21
C LEU A 131 -7.89 0.81 3.87
N ASP A 132 -8.94 0.99 4.65
CA ASP A 132 -9.26 2.26 5.31
C ASP A 132 -8.21 2.58 6.37
N ASP A 133 -7.82 1.59 7.18
CA ASP A 133 -6.74 1.69 8.16
C ASP A 133 -5.41 2.02 7.47
N ALA A 134 -5.12 1.42 6.31
CA ALA A 134 -3.92 1.71 5.55
C ALA A 134 -3.87 3.19 5.12
N ILE A 135 -5.00 3.74 4.67
CA ILE A 135 -5.09 5.17 4.33
C ILE A 135 -4.90 6.04 5.57
N GLU A 136 -5.58 5.74 6.68
CA GLU A 136 -5.45 6.50 7.93
C GLU A 136 -4.00 6.51 8.44
N LEU A 137 -3.37 5.34 8.55
CA LEU A 137 -1.97 5.23 8.96
C LEU A 137 -1.05 6.02 8.02
N SER A 138 -1.29 5.97 6.72
CA SER A 138 -0.50 6.71 5.75
C SER A 138 -0.63 8.24 5.93
N LEU A 139 -1.80 8.77 6.28
CA LEU A 139 -1.98 10.21 6.52
C LEU A 139 -1.29 10.68 7.81
N ILE A 140 -1.21 9.80 8.81
CA ILE A 140 -0.61 10.08 10.12
C ILE A 140 0.92 9.95 10.07
N HIS A 141 1.42 8.91 9.41
CA HIS A 141 2.82 8.48 9.50
C HIS A 141 3.63 8.70 8.21
N ASN A 142 3.04 9.12 7.09
CA ASN A 142 3.83 9.35 5.87
C ASN A 142 4.61 10.67 5.90
N ARG A 143 5.94 10.59 5.77
CA ARG A 143 6.85 11.74 5.76
C ARG A 143 6.61 12.69 4.60
N VAL A 144 6.35 12.13 3.41
CA VAL A 144 6.13 12.93 2.19
C VAL A 144 4.84 13.74 2.33
N TYR A 145 3.79 13.16 2.92
CA TYR A 145 2.55 13.88 3.21
C TYR A 145 2.79 15.06 4.16
N GLN A 146 3.52 14.82 5.25
CA GLN A 146 3.90 15.87 6.19
C GLN A 146 4.76 16.97 5.54
N THR A 147 5.74 16.61 4.72
CA THR A 147 6.55 17.59 3.96
C THR A 147 5.70 18.43 3.01
N ARG A 148 4.65 17.87 2.39
CA ARG A 148 3.75 18.64 1.52
C ARG A 148 2.90 19.66 2.28
N LEU A 149 2.56 19.39 3.54
CA LEU A 149 1.92 20.39 4.40
C LEU A 149 2.89 21.50 4.80
N GLU A 150 4.13 21.13 5.13
CA GLU A 150 5.21 22.07 5.45
C GLU A 150 5.51 23.00 4.26
N ASP A 151 5.54 22.48 3.02
CA ASP A 151 5.72 23.29 1.80
C ASP A 151 4.66 24.40 1.69
N VAL A 152 3.39 24.11 1.99
CA VAL A 152 2.29 25.09 1.99
C VAL A 152 2.46 26.11 3.12
N TYR A 153 2.84 25.66 4.31
CA TYR A 153 3.12 26.54 5.44
C TYR A 153 4.29 27.50 5.15
N LEU A 154 5.39 27.02 4.55
CA LEU A 154 6.52 27.84 4.14
C LEU A 154 6.14 28.87 3.06
N ALA A 155 5.32 28.47 2.08
CA ALA A 155 4.79 29.41 1.10
C ALA A 155 3.90 30.50 1.75
N ALA A 156 3.19 30.17 2.83
CA ALA A 156 2.40 31.14 3.59
C ALA A 156 3.29 32.09 4.41
N MET A 157 4.39 31.59 4.97
CA MET A 157 5.42 32.40 5.62
C MET A 157 6.02 33.44 4.67
N ASP A 158 6.24 33.10 3.41
CA ASP A 158 6.69 34.07 2.41
C ASP A 158 5.65 35.18 2.18
N VAL A 159 4.36 34.84 2.11
CA VAL A 159 3.28 35.82 1.95
C VAL A 159 3.20 36.76 3.15
N THR A 160 3.21 36.22 4.36
CA THR A 160 3.16 37.02 5.60
C THR A 160 4.37 37.96 5.68
N PHE A 161 5.56 37.49 5.29
CA PHE A 161 6.76 38.31 5.19
C PHE A 161 6.63 39.43 4.16
N GLN A 162 6.13 39.16 2.94
CA GLN A 162 5.91 40.22 1.94
C GLN A 162 4.86 41.23 2.40
N ARG A 163 3.79 40.81 3.07
CA ARG A 163 2.78 41.70 3.67
C ARG A 163 3.40 42.58 4.76
N PHE A 164 4.28 42.02 5.59
CA PHE A 164 5.00 42.76 6.63
C PHE A 164 5.87 43.90 6.08
N GLN A 165 6.41 43.78 4.85
CA GLN A 165 7.18 44.87 4.23
C GLN A 165 6.38 46.16 4.02
N PHE A 166 5.05 46.05 3.88
CA PHE A 166 4.13 47.18 3.75
C PHE A 166 3.62 47.72 5.09
N ASN A 167 3.96 47.07 6.21
CA ASN A 167 3.65 47.54 7.56
C ASN A 167 4.73 48.49 8.08
N VAL A 168 4.47 49.12 9.23
CA VAL A 168 5.47 49.95 9.91
C VAL A 168 6.48 49.02 10.58
N ARG A 169 7.74 49.08 10.13
CA ARG A 169 8.86 48.25 10.61
C ARG A 169 9.72 49.07 11.54
N TYR A 170 9.97 48.60 12.76
CA TYR A 170 10.77 49.31 13.75
C TYR A 170 12.25 48.93 13.65
N LEU A 171 13.14 49.92 13.68
CA LEU A 171 14.60 49.75 13.81
C LEU A 171 14.94 49.61 15.29
N GLY A 172 15.74 48.59 15.63
CA GLY A 172 16.15 48.31 17.01
C GLY A 172 17.18 49.31 17.55
N ILE A 173 17.45 49.25 18.85
CA ILE A 173 18.45 50.09 19.54
C ILE A 173 19.83 49.83 18.93
N GLY A 174 20.30 50.74 18.08
CA GLY A 174 21.54 50.57 17.28
C GLY A 174 21.39 50.87 15.79
N GLY A 175 20.15 51.08 15.30
CA GLY A 175 19.87 51.71 14.00
C GLY A 175 19.82 50.74 12.82
N GLY A 176 20.02 49.45 13.09
CA GLY A 176 19.63 48.38 12.19
C GLY A 176 18.19 47.94 12.43
N GLU A 177 17.58 47.33 11.41
CA GLU A 177 16.46 46.42 11.67
C GLU A 177 16.96 45.36 12.67
N PRO A 178 16.19 45.02 13.71
CA PRO A 178 16.59 43.98 14.65
C PRO A 178 16.92 42.71 13.86
N ASN A 179 18.21 42.39 13.78
CA ASN A 179 18.72 41.19 13.15
C ASN A 179 19.61 40.48 14.17
N ALA A 180 19.82 39.18 14.00
CA ALA A 180 20.57 38.36 14.94
C ALA A 180 22.09 38.70 14.98
N ALA A 181 22.56 39.66 14.19
CA ALA A 181 23.98 39.99 14.09
C ALA A 181 24.39 41.02 15.17
N VAL A 182 24.61 40.53 16.39
CA VAL A 182 25.34 41.30 17.41
C VAL A 182 26.83 41.29 17.05
N THR A 183 27.31 42.34 16.41
CA THR A 183 28.75 42.49 16.11
C THR A 183 29.46 43.17 17.27
N HIS A 184 30.03 42.39 18.18
CA HIS A 184 31.00 42.89 19.15
C HIS A 184 32.39 42.93 18.50
N ARG A 185 32.86 44.13 18.12
CA ARG A 185 34.29 44.34 17.84
C ARG A 185 35.01 44.69 19.14
N LEU A 186 35.76 43.74 19.68
CA LEU A 186 36.76 44.01 20.71
C LEU A 186 38.11 44.20 20.01
N GLY A 187 38.55 45.46 19.92
CA GLY A 187 39.90 45.80 19.48
C GLY A 187 40.76 46.16 20.70
N PRO A 188 42.02 45.67 20.81
CA PRO A 188 42.95 46.14 21.83
C PRO A 188 43.24 47.63 21.59
N GLY A 189 42.86 48.49 22.55
CA GLY A 189 42.91 49.94 22.40
C GLY A 189 44.26 50.55 22.77
N ASP A 190 44.70 51.50 21.96
CA ASP A 190 45.84 52.38 22.17
C ASP A 190 45.41 53.56 23.07
N GLY A 191 45.98 53.65 24.27
CA GLY A 191 46.26 54.89 25.03
C GLY A 191 45.20 55.96 25.37
N THR A 192 43.92 55.85 24.99
CA THR A 192 42.88 56.85 25.34
C THR A 192 41.56 56.23 25.80
N ASP A 193 41.23 56.38 27.09
CA ASP A 193 39.96 55.93 27.68
C ASP A 193 38.81 56.85 27.25
N SER A 194 38.08 56.44 26.21
CA SER A 194 36.78 57.03 25.85
C SER A 194 35.77 55.92 25.59
N THR A 195 34.55 56.09 26.09
CA THR A 195 33.44 55.17 25.84
C THR A 195 32.37 55.91 25.05
N SER A 196 32.08 55.42 23.85
CA SER A 196 31.00 55.93 23.00
C SER A 196 29.79 55.00 23.07
N GLY A 197 28.63 55.54 23.43
CA GLY A 197 27.34 54.84 23.34
C GLY A 197 26.48 55.47 22.27
N SER A 198 26.16 54.71 21.21
CA SER A 198 25.22 55.13 20.17
C SER A 198 23.89 54.39 20.33
N MET A 199 22.81 55.12 20.61
CA MET A 199 21.44 54.61 20.61
C MET A 199 20.74 55.13 19.37
N ARG A 200 20.28 54.27 18.47
CA ARG A 200 19.50 54.66 17.30
C ARG A 200 18.17 53.91 17.35
N PHE A 201 17.08 54.59 17.05
CA PHE A 201 15.72 54.05 16.97
C PHE A 201 15.10 54.56 15.68
N GLY A 202 14.24 53.79 15.02
CA GLY A 202 13.57 54.32 13.84
C GLY A 202 12.42 53.47 13.36
N VAL A 203 11.75 53.95 12.30
CA VAL A 203 10.68 53.26 11.62
C VAL A 203 10.88 53.34 10.11
N ARG A 204 10.54 52.28 9.40
CA ARG A 204 10.55 52.22 7.94
C ARG A 204 9.25 51.61 7.43
N LYS A 205 8.73 52.11 6.30
CA LYS A 205 7.55 51.58 5.62
C LYS A 205 7.71 51.70 4.11
N VAL A 206 7.33 50.66 3.38
CA VAL A 206 7.17 50.71 1.92
C VAL A 206 5.69 50.89 1.59
N LEU A 207 5.37 51.77 0.64
CA LEU A 207 4.01 51.97 0.15
C LEU A 207 3.79 51.20 -1.16
N PRO A 208 2.53 50.85 -1.50
CA PRO A 208 2.21 50.16 -2.76
C PRO A 208 2.74 50.85 -4.01
N ALA A 209 2.92 52.18 -4.01
CA ALA A 209 3.44 52.93 -5.14
C ALA A 209 4.98 52.83 -5.32
N GLY A 210 5.68 52.09 -4.46
CA GLY A 210 7.14 52.00 -4.41
C GLY A 210 7.81 53.05 -3.51
N THR A 211 7.03 53.93 -2.89
CA THR A 211 7.53 54.95 -1.95
C THR A 211 8.16 54.28 -0.73
N GLN A 212 9.33 54.74 -0.34
CA GLN A 212 9.98 54.31 0.89
C GLN A 212 10.00 55.50 1.85
N ILE A 213 9.48 55.28 3.07
CA ILE A 213 9.47 56.26 4.14
C ILE A 213 10.31 55.69 5.28
N ALA A 214 11.27 56.47 5.77
CA ALA A 214 12.09 56.13 6.92
C ALA A 214 12.19 57.33 7.87
N MET A 215 12.16 57.06 9.17
CA MET A 215 12.42 58.03 10.23
C MET A 215 13.33 57.38 11.26
N GLU A 216 14.40 58.05 11.68
CA GLU A 216 15.40 57.50 12.60
C GLU A 216 15.88 58.57 13.58
N LEU A 217 15.75 58.31 14.86
CA LEU A 217 16.32 59.06 15.98
C LEU A 217 17.64 58.41 16.41
N ALA A 218 18.76 59.10 16.22
CA ALA A 218 20.08 58.72 16.72
C ALA A 218 20.47 59.61 17.91
N ASN A 219 20.97 59.03 19.00
CA ASN A 219 21.60 59.70 20.12
C ASN A 219 23.02 59.12 20.30
N ASN A 220 24.03 59.98 20.20
CA ASN A 220 25.42 59.62 20.43
C ASN A 220 25.91 60.30 21.72
N THR A 221 26.36 59.50 22.68
CA THR A 221 26.93 59.99 23.94
C THR A 221 28.39 59.59 24.02
N LEU A 222 29.27 60.58 24.07
CA LEU A 222 30.70 60.41 24.20
C LEU A 222 31.12 60.79 25.64
N TRP A 223 31.73 59.83 26.33
CA TRP A 223 32.30 60.00 27.65
C TRP A 223 33.82 60.11 27.53
N LEU A 224 34.38 61.28 27.87
CA LEU A 224 35.83 61.47 27.98
C LEU A 224 36.25 61.36 29.45
N PHE A 225 37.12 60.38 29.74
CA PHE A 225 37.63 60.16 31.11
C PHE A 225 38.92 60.94 31.41
N SER A 226 39.59 61.49 30.39
CA SER A 226 40.75 62.36 30.55
C SER A 226 40.34 63.84 30.50
N GLY A 227 40.74 64.64 31.49
CA GLY A 227 40.53 66.09 31.49
C GLY A 227 39.08 66.50 31.82
N GLY A 228 38.75 66.51 33.12
CA GLY A 228 37.54 67.17 33.64
C GLY A 228 36.21 66.58 33.22
N ASN A 229 36.00 65.26 33.36
CA ASN A 229 34.69 64.58 33.34
C ASN A 229 33.64 65.22 32.39
N GLN A 230 33.93 65.30 31.09
CA GLN A 230 33.03 65.90 30.11
C GLN A 230 32.20 64.82 29.42
N THR A 231 30.88 64.91 29.55
CA THR A 231 29.92 64.14 28.75
C THR A 231 29.38 65.04 27.65
N GLN A 232 29.49 64.60 26.40
CA GLN A 232 28.82 65.25 25.28
C GLN A 232 27.76 64.30 24.73
N SER A 233 26.51 64.78 24.66
CA SER A 233 25.42 64.04 24.05
C SER A 233 24.82 64.84 22.91
N ALA A 234 24.67 64.21 21.75
CA ALA A 234 24.08 64.82 20.57
C ALA A 234 23.02 63.87 19.99
N SER A 235 21.79 64.39 19.85
CA SER A 235 20.69 63.67 19.21
C SER A 235 20.37 64.26 17.83
N VAL A 236 19.96 63.38 16.92
CA VAL A 236 19.60 63.68 15.54
C VAL A 236 18.36 62.86 15.18
N LEU A 237 17.25 63.52 14.85
CA LEU A 237 16.09 62.88 14.24
C LEU A 237 16.16 63.08 12.72
N SER A 238 16.55 62.05 11.98
CA SER A 238 16.53 62.01 10.53
C SER A 238 15.22 61.46 9.97
N TYR A 239 14.78 61.97 8.83
CA TYR A 239 13.72 61.40 8.03
C TYR A 239 14.13 61.36 6.56
N SER A 240 13.67 60.34 5.85
CA SER A 240 13.92 60.14 4.42
C SER A 240 12.65 59.63 3.75
N ILE A 241 12.23 60.30 2.69
CA ILE A 241 11.15 59.87 1.81
C ILE A 241 11.73 59.76 0.41
N THR A 242 11.71 58.56 -0.15
CA THR A 242 12.16 58.30 -1.52
C THR A 242 10.98 57.80 -2.34
N GLN A 243 10.56 58.57 -3.33
CA GLN A 243 9.50 58.21 -4.27
C GLN A 243 10.11 58.01 -5.67
N PRO A 244 10.16 56.76 -6.18
CA PRO A 244 10.47 56.54 -7.58
C PRO A 244 9.35 57.08 -8.48
N LEU A 245 9.70 57.73 -9.59
CA LEU A 245 8.75 58.30 -10.56
C LEU A 245 8.74 57.58 -11.92
N LEU A 246 9.81 56.84 -12.26
CA LEU A 246 9.95 56.08 -13.51
C LEU A 246 10.30 54.60 -13.25
N ILE A 247 11.58 54.26 -13.10
CA ILE A 247 12.01 52.93 -12.64
C ILE A 247 11.51 52.68 -11.21
N GLY A 248 11.02 51.47 -10.92
CA GLY A 248 10.53 51.14 -9.58
C GLY A 248 9.20 51.81 -9.19
N ALA A 249 8.62 52.64 -10.08
CA ALA A 249 7.44 53.42 -9.78
C ALA A 249 6.14 52.66 -10.06
N GLY A 250 5.14 52.93 -9.22
CA GLY A 250 3.77 52.48 -9.42
C GLY A 250 3.46 51.12 -8.81
N ARG A 251 2.15 50.87 -8.62
CA ARG A 251 1.65 49.67 -7.94
C ARG A 251 2.06 48.36 -8.58
N LYS A 252 2.19 48.37 -9.92
CA LYS A 252 2.63 47.21 -10.70
C LYS A 252 4.02 46.70 -10.30
N ILE A 253 4.94 47.59 -9.91
CA ILE A 253 6.30 47.20 -9.51
C ILE A 253 6.39 47.09 -7.99
N GLY A 254 5.77 48.04 -7.27
CA GLY A 254 5.79 48.05 -5.81
C GLY A 254 5.10 46.85 -5.16
N LEU A 255 4.02 46.31 -5.74
CA LEU A 255 3.29 45.15 -5.21
C LEU A 255 3.74 43.81 -5.82
N GLU A 256 4.75 43.79 -6.68
CA GLU A 256 5.05 42.60 -7.46
C GLU A 256 5.45 41.41 -6.59
N ASN A 257 6.42 41.59 -5.68
CA ASN A 257 6.89 40.50 -4.83
C ASN A 257 5.74 39.90 -3.99
N LEU A 258 4.81 40.75 -3.53
CA LEU A 258 3.61 40.29 -2.83
C LEU A 258 2.71 39.50 -3.77
N THR A 259 2.44 40.01 -4.97
CA THR A 259 1.61 39.33 -5.97
C THR A 259 2.17 37.95 -6.31
N ASP A 260 3.49 37.83 -6.47
CA ASP A 260 4.15 36.56 -6.73
C ASP A 260 4.05 35.59 -5.55
N SER A 261 4.32 36.05 -4.32
CA SER A 261 4.17 35.20 -3.12
C SER A 261 2.72 34.73 -2.94
N GLU A 262 1.71 35.59 -3.16
CA GLU A 262 0.31 35.22 -3.02
C GLU A 262 -0.14 34.19 -4.04
N ARG A 263 0.42 34.25 -5.26
CA ARG A 263 0.17 33.27 -6.32
C ARG A 263 0.91 31.96 -6.06
N ASN A 264 2.15 32.00 -5.57
CA ASN A 264 2.90 30.81 -5.19
C ASN A 264 2.21 30.04 -4.06
N LEU A 265 1.63 30.72 -3.07
CA LEU A 265 0.82 30.07 -2.03
C LEU A 265 -0.41 29.36 -2.61
N LEU A 266 -1.11 29.98 -3.58
CA LEU A 266 -2.22 29.33 -4.28
C LEU A 266 -1.75 28.10 -5.07
N TYR A 267 -0.57 28.16 -5.69
CA TYR A 267 0.00 27.03 -6.42
C TYR A 267 0.32 25.87 -5.47
N ALA A 268 1.01 26.15 -4.36
CA ALA A 268 1.34 25.15 -3.34
C ALA A 268 0.06 24.48 -2.77
N THR A 269 -0.98 25.27 -2.52
CA THR A 269 -2.28 24.75 -2.05
C THR A 269 -2.92 23.78 -3.05
N ARG A 270 -2.88 24.13 -4.34
CA ARG A 270 -3.37 23.26 -5.42
C ARG A 270 -2.52 22.03 -5.62
N ASP A 271 -1.20 22.16 -5.49
CA ASP A 271 -0.28 21.04 -5.59
C ASP A 271 -0.51 20.05 -4.43
N LEU A 272 -0.82 20.53 -3.23
CA LEU A 272 -1.25 19.69 -2.11
C LEU A 272 -2.58 18.97 -2.41
N ALA A 273 -3.58 19.67 -2.95
CA ALA A 273 -4.85 19.05 -3.33
C ALA A 273 -4.66 17.95 -4.40
N ARG A 274 -3.82 18.21 -5.41
CA ARG A 274 -3.45 17.20 -6.41
C ARG A 274 -2.69 16.03 -5.79
N PHE A 275 -1.77 16.33 -4.88
CA PHE A 275 -0.98 15.33 -4.18
C PHE A 275 -1.86 14.37 -3.36
N ARG A 276 -2.91 14.86 -2.71
CA ARG A 276 -3.88 14.00 -1.98
C ARG A 276 -4.53 12.96 -2.90
N GLN A 277 -4.88 13.35 -4.13
CA GLN A 277 -5.43 12.42 -5.12
C GLN A 277 -4.41 11.35 -5.53
N THR A 278 -3.18 11.76 -5.87
CA THR A 278 -2.12 10.80 -6.25
C THR A 278 -1.75 9.88 -5.09
N PHE A 279 -1.67 10.42 -3.88
CA PHE A 279 -1.33 9.69 -2.67
C PHE A 279 -2.35 8.60 -2.34
N PHE A 280 -3.64 8.91 -2.48
CA PHE A 280 -4.71 7.91 -2.37
C PHE A 280 -4.56 6.83 -3.44
N THR A 281 -4.41 7.19 -4.72
CA THR A 281 -4.28 6.20 -5.80
C THR A 281 -3.07 5.28 -5.64
N ASP A 282 -1.95 5.82 -5.17
CA ASP A 282 -0.71 5.06 -4.98
C ASP A 282 -0.82 4.10 -3.79
N THR A 283 -1.51 4.51 -2.72
CA THR A 283 -1.71 3.66 -1.52
C THR A 283 -2.68 2.52 -1.79
N VAL A 284 -3.81 2.80 -2.45
CA VAL A 284 -4.73 1.76 -2.90
C VAL A 284 -4.04 0.81 -3.89
N GLY A 285 -3.26 1.35 -4.84
CA GLY A 285 -2.50 0.55 -5.81
C GLY A 285 -1.52 -0.42 -5.15
N GLY A 286 -0.79 0.05 -4.13
CA GLY A 286 0.11 -0.78 -3.31
C GLY A 286 -0.65 -1.89 -2.56
N TYR A 287 -1.75 -1.54 -1.91
CA TYR A 287 -2.60 -2.49 -1.17
C TYR A 287 -3.18 -3.59 -2.07
N LEU A 288 -3.78 -3.22 -3.20
CA LEU A 288 -4.31 -4.20 -4.17
C LEU A 288 -3.21 -5.08 -4.79
N GLY A 289 -2.00 -4.52 -4.96
CA GLY A 289 -0.82 -5.26 -5.39
C GLY A 289 -0.42 -6.38 -4.42
N LEU A 290 -0.42 -6.09 -3.11
CA LEU A 290 -0.18 -7.07 -2.07
C LEU A 290 -1.23 -8.19 -2.07
N LEU A 291 -2.51 -7.82 -2.16
CA LEU A 291 -3.61 -8.79 -2.24
C LEU A 291 -3.47 -9.72 -3.45
N THR A 292 -3.11 -9.16 -4.61
CA THR A 292 -2.90 -9.94 -5.84
C THR A 292 -1.75 -10.93 -5.67
N THR A 293 -0.64 -10.52 -5.07
CA THR A 293 0.51 -11.41 -4.83
C THR A 293 0.15 -12.50 -3.82
N LEU A 294 -0.56 -12.16 -2.74
CA LEU A 294 -1.00 -13.11 -1.74
C LEU A 294 -1.96 -14.15 -2.33
N GLN A 295 -2.91 -13.73 -3.16
CA GLN A 295 -3.80 -14.66 -3.83
C GLN A 295 -3.04 -15.56 -4.81
N GLY A 296 -2.03 -15.03 -5.50
CA GLY A 296 -1.12 -15.83 -6.33
C GLY A 296 -0.38 -16.91 -5.52
N ILE A 297 0.08 -16.59 -4.30
CA ILE A 297 0.69 -17.55 -3.37
C ILE A 297 -0.30 -18.64 -2.97
N ARG A 298 -1.55 -18.28 -2.62
CA ARG A 298 -2.60 -19.26 -2.26
C ARG A 298 -2.92 -20.19 -3.43
N ASN A 299 -3.03 -19.65 -4.63
CA ASN A 299 -3.29 -20.43 -5.84
C ASN A 299 -2.13 -21.40 -6.12
N GLU A 300 -0.87 -20.96 -5.96
CA GLU A 300 0.32 -21.82 -6.12
C GLU A 300 0.39 -22.92 -5.06
N GLN A 301 0.08 -22.62 -3.80
CA GLN A 301 -0.01 -23.62 -2.73
C GLN A 301 -1.10 -24.66 -3.01
N GLY A 302 -2.26 -24.23 -3.52
CA GLY A 302 -3.31 -25.14 -3.97
C GLY A 302 -2.88 -26.01 -5.15
N ASN A 303 -2.09 -25.45 -6.07
CA ASN A 303 -1.52 -26.21 -7.20
C ASN A 303 -0.51 -27.27 -6.72
N ILE A 304 0.37 -26.92 -5.78
CA ILE A 304 1.36 -27.84 -5.19
C ILE A 304 0.65 -29.04 -4.54
N ARG A 305 -0.36 -28.79 -3.70
CA ARG A 305 -1.15 -29.87 -3.07
C ARG A 305 -1.74 -30.83 -4.10
N ARG A 306 -2.33 -30.30 -5.18
CA ARG A 306 -2.85 -31.13 -6.28
C ARG A 306 -1.75 -31.92 -7.00
N LEU A 307 -0.56 -31.36 -7.19
CA LEU A 307 0.56 -32.05 -7.82
C LEU A 307 1.12 -33.17 -6.92
N GLU A 308 1.18 -32.95 -5.62
CA GLU A 308 1.57 -33.96 -4.61
C GLU A 308 0.58 -35.14 -4.65
N ASP A 309 -0.72 -34.87 -4.53
CA ASP A 309 -1.78 -35.90 -4.57
C ASP A 309 -1.72 -36.76 -5.84
N GLN A 310 -1.48 -36.13 -7.01
CA GLN A 310 -1.40 -36.84 -8.29
C GLN A 310 -0.12 -37.69 -8.40
N THR A 311 0.98 -37.19 -7.85
CA THR A 311 2.25 -37.94 -7.80
C THR A 311 2.08 -39.19 -6.94
N ASP A 312 1.48 -39.04 -5.76
CA ASP A 312 1.26 -40.14 -4.81
C ASP A 312 0.33 -41.22 -5.40
N ARG A 313 -0.74 -40.80 -6.10
CA ARG A 313 -1.64 -41.73 -6.80
C ARG A 313 -0.93 -42.54 -7.87
N LEU A 314 -0.21 -41.88 -8.78
CA LEU A 314 0.49 -42.57 -9.86
C LEU A 314 1.61 -43.47 -9.35
N MET A 315 2.28 -43.09 -8.25
CA MET A 315 3.22 -43.98 -7.57
C MET A 315 2.50 -45.21 -7.00
N ALA A 316 1.36 -45.04 -6.31
CA ALA A 316 0.59 -46.14 -5.77
C ALA A 316 0.04 -47.09 -6.86
N GLU A 317 -0.26 -46.56 -8.06
CA GLU A 317 -0.63 -47.36 -9.23
C GLU A 317 0.58 -48.08 -9.86
N ALA A 318 1.72 -47.40 -9.98
CA ALA A 318 2.96 -48.00 -10.46
C ALA A 318 3.37 -49.18 -9.56
N THR A 319 3.36 -48.99 -8.24
CA THR A 319 3.65 -50.06 -7.27
C THR A 319 2.61 -51.18 -7.30
N ARG A 320 1.34 -50.90 -7.65
CA ARG A 320 0.33 -51.95 -7.90
C ARG A 320 0.65 -52.75 -9.17
N GLY A 321 1.08 -52.08 -10.24
CA GLY A 321 1.55 -52.72 -11.47
C GLY A 321 2.80 -53.61 -11.25
N GLU A 322 3.70 -53.19 -10.37
CA GLU A 322 4.91 -53.96 -9.98
C GLU A 322 4.58 -55.29 -9.27
N ARG A 323 3.34 -55.46 -8.75
CA ARG A 323 2.90 -56.72 -8.12
C ARG A 323 2.35 -57.74 -9.12
N ALA A 324 2.31 -57.43 -10.41
CA ALA A 324 1.84 -58.37 -11.43
C ALA A 324 2.60 -58.20 -12.75
N ALA A 325 3.38 -59.22 -13.14
CA ALA A 325 4.09 -59.25 -14.42
C ALA A 325 3.52 -60.34 -15.32
N ASN A 326 3.58 -60.15 -16.64
CA ASN A 326 3.19 -61.18 -17.59
C ASN A 326 4.14 -61.21 -18.79
N SER A 327 4.23 -62.36 -19.43
CA SER A 327 4.94 -62.53 -20.68
C SER A 327 4.20 -63.50 -21.59
N ASP A 328 4.31 -63.28 -22.90
CA ASP A 328 3.77 -64.18 -23.92
C ASP A 328 4.47 -65.55 -23.85
N LEU A 329 3.69 -66.62 -23.89
CA LEU A 329 4.13 -68.02 -23.88
C LEU A 329 3.12 -68.85 -24.70
N ALA A 330 3.55 -69.36 -25.86
CA ALA A 330 2.64 -69.99 -26.83
C ALA A 330 2.00 -71.31 -26.34
N ALA A 331 2.74 -72.09 -25.55
CA ALA A 331 2.28 -73.32 -24.92
C ALA A 331 3.02 -73.48 -23.59
N PHE A 332 2.34 -74.00 -22.56
CA PHE A 332 3.01 -74.37 -21.33
C PHE A 332 3.79 -75.67 -21.54
N PRO A 333 5.03 -75.81 -21.03
CA PRO A 333 5.85 -76.99 -21.28
C PRO A 333 5.19 -78.30 -20.80
N ASP A 334 5.13 -79.31 -21.67
CA ASP A 334 4.54 -80.62 -21.35
C ASP A 334 5.34 -81.35 -20.25
N GLY A 335 4.64 -81.78 -19.19
CA GLY A 335 5.22 -82.54 -18.07
C GLY A 335 5.84 -81.71 -16.94
N VAL A 336 5.74 -80.38 -16.99
CA VAL A 336 6.19 -79.49 -15.90
C VAL A 336 5.05 -79.27 -14.90
N VAL A 337 5.27 -79.66 -13.64
CA VAL A 337 4.33 -79.41 -12.53
C VAL A 337 4.82 -78.18 -11.77
N ILE A 338 3.93 -77.19 -11.59
CA ILE A 338 4.24 -75.98 -10.81
C ILE A 338 4.45 -76.39 -9.34
N PRO A 339 5.63 -76.10 -8.73
CA PRO A 339 5.89 -76.36 -7.32
C PRO A 339 4.84 -75.70 -6.41
N PRO A 340 4.49 -76.31 -5.25
CA PRO A 340 3.52 -75.75 -4.31
C PRO A 340 3.86 -74.32 -3.85
N GLU A 341 5.16 -74.01 -3.77
CA GLU A 341 5.70 -72.70 -3.37
C GLU A 341 5.47 -71.59 -4.42
N LEU A 342 5.17 -71.96 -5.67
CA LEU A 342 4.81 -71.06 -6.76
C LEU A 342 3.30 -71.12 -7.10
N ALA A 343 2.54 -72.00 -6.43
CA ALA A 343 1.12 -72.18 -6.66
C ALA A 343 0.33 -70.94 -6.21
N GLY A 344 -0.53 -70.43 -7.09
CA GLY A 344 -1.30 -69.19 -6.86
C GLY A 344 -0.57 -67.90 -7.29
N GLN A 345 0.77 -67.91 -7.36
CA GLN A 345 1.58 -66.77 -7.83
C GLN A 345 1.93 -66.87 -9.32
N LEU A 346 2.29 -68.06 -9.81
CA LEU A 346 2.54 -68.32 -11.23
C LEU A 346 1.31 -68.96 -11.88
N VAL A 347 0.70 -68.29 -12.85
CA VAL A 347 -0.51 -68.75 -13.54
C VAL A 347 -0.30 -68.72 -15.05
N TYR A 348 -0.43 -69.87 -15.70
CA TYR A 348 -0.50 -69.94 -17.16
C TYR A 348 -1.96 -69.94 -17.63
N ARG A 349 -2.26 -69.10 -18.61
CA ARG A 349 -3.59 -68.94 -19.21
C ARG A 349 -3.51 -69.36 -20.67
N GLU A 350 -4.03 -70.55 -20.96
CA GLU A 350 -4.01 -71.15 -22.31
C GLU A 350 -4.88 -70.37 -23.30
N ASP A 351 -5.97 -69.75 -22.81
CA ASP A 351 -6.86 -68.86 -23.55
C ASP A 351 -6.15 -67.59 -24.06
N LEU A 352 -5.12 -67.13 -23.34
CA LEU A 352 -4.40 -65.89 -23.63
C LEU A 352 -2.96 -66.12 -24.11
N GLN A 353 -2.49 -67.37 -24.17
CA GLN A 353 -1.09 -67.73 -24.46
C GLN A 353 -0.09 -66.90 -23.65
N ARG A 354 -0.35 -66.75 -22.34
CA ARG A 354 0.41 -65.87 -21.45
C ARG A 354 0.69 -66.51 -20.10
N LEU A 355 1.90 -66.26 -19.62
CA LEU A 355 2.36 -66.60 -18.28
C LEU A 355 2.25 -65.35 -17.39
N PHE A 356 1.58 -65.49 -16.25
CA PHE A 356 1.37 -64.42 -15.28
C PHE A 356 2.11 -64.74 -13.99
N TRP A 357 2.74 -63.72 -13.41
CA TRP A 357 3.27 -63.71 -12.05
C TRP A 357 2.47 -62.73 -11.20
N ARG A 358 2.13 -63.11 -9.97
CA ARG A 358 1.35 -62.32 -9.01
C ARG A 358 2.08 -62.26 -7.67
N GLY A 359 2.24 -61.06 -7.13
CA GLY A 359 2.91 -60.79 -5.87
C GLY A 359 4.39 -60.44 -6.02
N LEU A 360 5.02 -60.11 -4.88
CA LEU A 360 6.45 -59.84 -4.81
C LEU A 360 7.23 -61.15 -5.00
N MET A 361 8.24 -61.13 -5.88
CA MET A 361 9.11 -62.27 -6.12
C MET A 361 10.26 -62.26 -5.12
N SER A 362 10.43 -63.34 -4.35
CA SER A 362 11.62 -63.54 -3.53
C SER A 362 12.81 -64.04 -4.36
N ASP A 363 14.03 -63.85 -3.86
CA ASP A 363 15.25 -64.34 -4.53
C ASP A 363 15.22 -65.87 -4.74
N GLU A 364 14.65 -66.63 -3.80
CA GLU A 364 14.47 -68.08 -3.91
C GLU A 364 13.46 -68.44 -5.01
N GLN A 365 12.33 -67.73 -5.08
CA GLN A 365 11.31 -67.95 -6.12
C GLN A 365 11.80 -67.57 -7.52
N GLU A 366 12.68 -66.57 -7.65
CA GLU A 366 13.32 -66.25 -8.92
C GLU A 366 14.17 -67.42 -9.43
N GLU A 367 15.00 -67.98 -8.54
CA GLU A 367 15.87 -69.10 -8.89
C GLU A 367 15.04 -70.34 -9.26
N MET A 368 13.92 -70.55 -8.57
CA MET A 368 12.94 -71.59 -8.93
C MET A 368 12.27 -71.33 -10.28
N LEU A 369 11.86 -70.09 -10.57
CA LEU A 369 11.24 -69.73 -11.84
C LEU A 369 12.19 -69.90 -13.03
N ARG A 370 13.48 -69.58 -12.85
CA ARG A 370 14.54 -69.78 -13.87
C ARG A 370 14.83 -71.26 -14.14
N ASN A 371 14.65 -72.12 -13.14
CA ASN A 371 14.96 -73.55 -13.21
C ASN A 371 13.74 -74.45 -13.51
N LEU A 372 12.52 -73.88 -13.57
CA LEU A 372 11.26 -74.61 -13.76
C LEU A 372 11.19 -75.37 -15.09
N SER A 373 11.72 -74.81 -16.17
CA SER A 373 11.77 -75.43 -17.50
C SER A 373 12.99 -74.97 -18.30
N GLN A 374 13.57 -75.89 -19.07
CA GLN A 374 14.68 -75.60 -20.00
C GLN A 374 14.20 -75.26 -21.41
N GLU A 375 12.89 -75.23 -21.66
CA GLU A 375 12.34 -74.91 -22.97
C GLU A 375 12.62 -73.44 -23.33
N PRO A 376 13.14 -73.14 -24.55
CA PRO A 376 13.56 -71.77 -24.91
C PRO A 376 12.46 -70.71 -24.78
N GLY A 377 11.21 -71.07 -25.10
CA GLY A 377 10.05 -70.18 -24.99
C GLY A 377 9.73 -69.80 -23.54
N PHE A 378 9.75 -70.77 -22.63
CA PHE A 378 9.54 -70.54 -21.21
C PHE A 378 10.67 -69.73 -20.57
N LYS A 379 11.93 -70.03 -20.90
CA LYS A 379 13.09 -69.28 -20.39
C LYS A 379 13.02 -67.79 -20.73
N THR A 380 12.67 -67.49 -21.97
CA THR A 380 12.49 -66.10 -22.43
C THR A 380 11.33 -65.42 -21.70
N ALA A 381 10.23 -66.14 -21.47
CA ALA A 381 9.07 -65.60 -20.76
C ALA A 381 9.36 -65.36 -19.26
N ALA A 382 10.05 -66.30 -18.60
CA ALA A 382 10.49 -66.19 -17.22
C ALA A 382 11.48 -65.03 -17.03
N GLU A 383 12.48 -64.90 -17.91
CA GLU A 383 13.45 -63.80 -17.85
C GLU A 383 12.79 -62.43 -18.05
N ARG A 384 11.79 -62.32 -18.94
CA ARG A 384 11.02 -61.08 -19.12
C ARG A 384 10.19 -60.72 -17.89
N ILE A 385 9.55 -61.69 -17.25
CA ILE A 385 8.81 -61.50 -16.00
C ILE A 385 9.76 -60.99 -14.90
N ILE A 386 10.90 -61.65 -14.72
CA ILE A 386 11.90 -61.28 -13.71
C ILE A 386 12.45 -59.88 -13.98
N GLN A 387 12.81 -59.58 -15.23
CA GLN A 387 13.34 -58.27 -15.61
C GLN A 387 12.31 -57.18 -15.38
N SER A 388 11.04 -57.42 -15.73
CA SER A 388 9.92 -56.50 -15.48
C SER A 388 9.68 -56.24 -14.00
N LEU A 389 9.87 -57.23 -13.12
CA LEU A 389 9.68 -57.09 -11.67
C LEU A 389 10.88 -56.41 -11.00
N ARG A 390 12.09 -56.53 -11.56
CA ARG A 390 13.31 -55.92 -11.01
C ARG A 390 13.64 -54.53 -11.56
N THR A 391 13.06 -54.11 -12.69
CA THR A 391 13.23 -52.74 -13.20
C THR A 391 12.22 -51.79 -12.56
N THR A 392 12.61 -51.13 -11.47
CA THR A 392 11.87 -49.99 -10.89
C THR A 392 12.07 -48.76 -11.77
N VAL A 393 11.30 -48.63 -12.85
CA VAL A 393 11.31 -47.42 -13.68
C VAL A 393 10.12 -46.57 -13.24
N ALA A 394 10.39 -45.48 -12.52
CA ALA A 394 9.37 -44.46 -12.29
C ALA A 394 8.81 -44.04 -13.66
N PRO A 395 7.47 -44.16 -13.89
CA PRO A 395 6.87 -43.79 -15.16
C PRO A 395 7.28 -42.35 -15.53
N LEU A 396 7.48 -42.09 -16.82
CA LEU A 396 7.85 -40.75 -17.32
C LEU A 396 6.89 -39.66 -16.80
N ASP A 397 5.61 -40.00 -16.61
CA ASP A 397 4.59 -39.11 -16.06
C ASP A 397 4.87 -38.71 -14.60
N VAL A 398 5.34 -39.64 -13.77
CA VAL A 398 5.74 -39.37 -12.38
C VAL A 398 6.96 -38.44 -12.36
N LEU A 399 7.94 -38.67 -13.24
CA LEU A 399 9.12 -37.80 -13.35
C LEU A 399 8.74 -36.38 -13.81
N ASN A 400 7.82 -36.25 -14.76
CA ASN A 400 7.32 -34.95 -15.24
C ASN A 400 6.54 -34.22 -14.14
N LEU A 401 5.68 -34.91 -13.39
CA LEU A 401 4.95 -34.35 -12.25
C LEU A 401 5.89 -33.90 -11.14
N GLN A 402 6.90 -34.70 -10.79
CA GLN A 402 7.93 -34.31 -9.83
C GLN A 402 8.72 -33.09 -10.29
N SER A 403 9.10 -33.03 -11.57
CA SER A 403 9.77 -31.85 -12.13
C SER A 403 8.87 -30.60 -12.05
N SER A 404 7.57 -30.74 -12.32
CA SER A 404 6.59 -29.67 -12.19
C SER A 404 6.45 -29.22 -10.73
N LEU A 405 6.33 -30.17 -9.80
CA LEU A 405 6.26 -29.91 -8.35
C LEU A 405 7.47 -29.13 -7.86
N VAL A 406 8.69 -29.54 -8.22
CA VAL A 406 9.93 -28.83 -7.85
C VAL A 406 9.93 -27.40 -8.39
N THR A 407 9.44 -27.21 -9.62
CA THR A 407 9.33 -25.88 -10.24
C THR A 407 8.31 -25.02 -9.50
N SER A 408 7.13 -25.57 -9.19
CA SER A 408 6.08 -24.90 -8.42
C SER A 408 6.54 -24.51 -7.01
N VAL A 409 7.26 -25.39 -6.31
CA VAL A 409 7.84 -25.09 -4.99
C VAL A 409 8.85 -23.93 -5.08
N ASN A 410 9.69 -23.88 -6.11
CA ASN A 410 10.61 -22.76 -6.32
C ASN A 410 9.87 -21.45 -6.67
N ASN A 411 8.79 -21.53 -7.46
CA ASN A 411 7.93 -20.39 -7.77
C ASN A 411 7.22 -19.87 -6.51
N LEU A 412 6.75 -20.76 -5.62
CA LEU A 412 6.16 -20.41 -4.34
C LEU A 412 7.15 -19.63 -3.47
N ARG A 413 8.37 -20.15 -3.29
CA ARG A 413 9.42 -19.46 -2.51
C ARG A 413 9.75 -18.08 -3.10
N SER A 414 9.83 -17.99 -4.42
CA SER A 414 10.08 -16.71 -5.10
C SER A 414 8.93 -15.71 -4.93
N SER A 415 7.69 -16.18 -4.97
CA SER A 415 6.50 -15.35 -4.74
C SER A 415 6.39 -14.90 -3.28
N GLN A 416 6.76 -15.76 -2.32
CA GLN A 416 6.83 -15.41 -0.90
C GLN A 416 7.88 -14.33 -0.63
N LEU A 417 9.08 -14.44 -1.23
CA LEU A 417 10.10 -13.39 -1.13
C LEU A 417 9.60 -12.06 -1.71
N ARG A 418 9.02 -12.08 -2.92
CA ARG A 418 8.44 -10.88 -3.53
C ARG A 418 7.33 -10.25 -2.68
N TYR A 419 6.50 -11.07 -2.05
CA TYR A 419 5.47 -10.57 -1.14
C TYR A 419 6.08 -9.87 0.08
N GLN A 420 7.14 -10.43 0.67
CA GLN A 420 7.86 -9.79 1.78
C GLN A 420 8.49 -8.46 1.35
N ASP A 421 9.16 -8.41 0.20
CA ASP A 421 9.76 -7.18 -0.34
C ASP A 421 8.69 -6.10 -0.61
N GLN A 422 7.55 -6.50 -1.19
CA GLN A 422 6.41 -5.60 -1.44
C GLN A 422 5.78 -5.12 -0.13
N LEU A 423 5.66 -5.99 0.87
CA LEU A 423 5.11 -5.66 2.17
C LEU A 423 5.99 -4.64 2.89
N ASP A 424 7.31 -4.80 2.83
CA ASP A 424 8.26 -3.84 3.42
C ASP A 424 8.25 -2.49 2.68
N ALA A 425 8.16 -2.51 1.34
CA ALA A 425 7.96 -1.28 0.56
C ALA A 425 6.64 -0.57 0.93
N PHE A 426 5.58 -1.35 1.14
CA PHE A 426 4.28 -0.81 1.55
C PHE A 426 4.32 -0.25 2.99
N LYS A 427 4.98 -0.92 3.94
CA LYS A 427 5.22 -0.37 5.29
C LYS A 427 5.90 0.99 5.22
N LEU A 428 6.96 1.12 4.41
CA LEU A 428 7.65 2.40 4.21
C LEU A 428 6.73 3.46 3.59
N GLN A 429 5.86 3.07 2.66
CA GLN A 429 4.84 3.95 2.10
C GLN A 429 3.81 4.40 3.15
N LEU A 430 3.43 3.53 4.09
CA LEU A 430 2.59 3.90 5.23
C LEU A 430 3.35 4.75 6.25
N GLY A 431 4.69 4.80 6.18
CA GLY A 431 5.54 5.49 7.17
C GLY A 431 5.95 4.61 8.36
N LEU A 432 5.66 3.32 8.28
CA LEU A 432 5.96 2.32 9.30
C LEU A 432 7.38 1.75 9.12
N PRO A 433 8.05 1.35 10.22
CA PRO A 433 9.30 0.61 10.16
C PRO A 433 9.15 -0.76 9.47
N PRO A 434 10.17 -1.25 8.74
CA PRO A 434 10.11 -2.56 8.06
C PRO A 434 10.08 -3.75 9.04
N ASP A 435 10.65 -3.60 10.23
CA ASP A 435 10.69 -4.60 11.30
C ASP A 435 9.34 -4.82 12.00
N MET A 436 8.37 -3.92 11.80
CA MET A 436 7.01 -4.10 12.29
C MET A 436 6.33 -5.29 11.58
N LYS A 437 5.71 -6.18 12.35
CA LYS A 437 4.91 -7.28 11.78
C LYS A 437 3.60 -6.69 11.25
N LEU A 438 3.23 -7.06 10.04
CA LEU A 438 2.03 -6.56 9.39
C LEU A 438 1.36 -7.72 8.63
N THR A 439 0.06 -7.91 8.86
CA THR A 439 -0.78 -8.77 8.01
C THR A 439 -1.87 -7.95 7.35
N ILE A 440 -2.27 -8.32 6.14
CA ILE A 440 -3.25 -7.59 5.34
C ILE A 440 -4.61 -8.29 5.42
N ASP A 441 -5.69 -7.52 5.55
CA ASP A 441 -7.04 -8.03 5.49
C ASP A 441 -7.37 -8.58 4.09
N ASN A 442 -7.90 -9.80 4.06
CA ASN A 442 -8.18 -10.56 2.86
C ASN A 442 -9.65 -10.55 2.45
N THR A 443 -10.50 -9.75 3.10
CA THR A 443 -11.93 -9.61 2.77
C THR A 443 -12.18 -9.35 1.28
N LEU A 444 -11.42 -8.43 0.66
CA LEU A 444 -11.52 -8.12 -0.78
C LEU A 444 -11.19 -9.30 -1.70
N LEU A 445 -10.49 -10.33 -1.20
CA LEU A 445 -10.16 -11.53 -1.97
C LEU A 445 -11.27 -12.57 -1.94
N LYS A 446 -12.22 -12.52 -0.99
CA LYS A 446 -13.29 -13.53 -0.85
C LYS A 446 -14.12 -13.70 -2.12
N GLN A 447 -14.34 -12.63 -2.88
CA GLN A 447 -15.05 -12.69 -4.17
C GLN A 447 -14.34 -13.57 -5.24
N PHE A 448 -13.03 -13.82 -5.10
CA PHE A 448 -12.25 -14.67 -6.00
C PHE A 448 -12.14 -16.12 -5.52
N GLU A 449 -12.73 -16.46 -4.37
CA GLU A 449 -12.89 -17.84 -3.89
C GLU A 449 -14.04 -18.52 -4.65
N VAL A 450 -13.74 -18.87 -5.90
CA VAL A 450 -14.70 -19.45 -6.85
C VAL A 450 -15.07 -20.91 -6.55
N ILE A 451 -14.37 -21.55 -5.60
CA ILE A 451 -14.70 -22.89 -5.09
C ILE A 451 -14.79 -22.81 -3.57
N SER A 452 -15.86 -23.35 -3.01
CA SER A 452 -16.07 -23.46 -1.56
C SER A 452 -15.13 -24.49 -0.93
N GLY A 453 -14.58 -24.17 0.25
CA GLY A 453 -13.75 -25.11 1.01
C GLY A 453 -14.49 -26.39 1.38
N GLU A 454 -15.80 -26.30 1.64
CA GLU A 454 -16.65 -27.44 1.97
C GLU A 454 -16.74 -28.46 0.83
N LEU A 455 -16.87 -28.04 -0.44
CA LEU A 455 -16.88 -28.99 -1.56
C LEU A 455 -15.56 -29.75 -1.70
N PHE A 456 -14.42 -29.11 -1.42
CA PHE A 456 -13.13 -29.82 -1.38
C PHE A 456 -13.08 -30.82 -0.24
N THR A 457 -13.55 -30.45 0.96
CA THR A 457 -13.55 -31.37 2.10
C THR A 457 -14.41 -32.60 1.84
N ILE A 458 -15.57 -32.46 1.19
CA ILE A 458 -16.44 -33.58 0.85
C ILE A 458 -15.81 -34.45 -0.25
N GLU A 459 -15.14 -33.85 -1.23
CA GLU A 459 -14.37 -34.60 -2.25
C GLU A 459 -13.25 -35.41 -1.60
N ASP A 460 -12.51 -34.81 -0.65
CA ASP A 460 -11.41 -35.47 0.06
C ASP A 460 -11.91 -36.58 0.99
N GLU A 461 -13.00 -36.34 1.75
CA GLU A 461 -13.67 -37.39 2.54
C GLU A 461 -14.12 -38.56 1.64
N ALA A 462 -14.62 -38.29 0.43
CA ALA A 462 -14.99 -39.32 -0.54
C ALA A 462 -13.78 -40.09 -1.11
N LYS A 463 -12.63 -39.43 -1.27
CA LYS A 463 -11.36 -40.08 -1.66
C LYS A 463 -10.84 -40.98 -0.54
N GLU A 464 -10.82 -40.48 0.69
CA GLU A 464 -10.38 -41.22 1.87
C GLU A 464 -11.28 -42.42 2.18
N PHE A 465 -12.58 -42.33 1.86
CA PHE A 465 -13.50 -43.45 1.97
C PHE A 465 -13.03 -44.68 1.18
N ALA A 466 -12.24 -44.50 0.10
CA ALA A 466 -11.67 -45.61 -0.66
C ALA A 466 -10.71 -46.48 0.18
N ALA A 467 -9.96 -45.88 1.10
CA ALA A 467 -9.11 -46.63 2.02
C ALA A 467 -9.94 -47.45 3.01
N ILE A 468 -11.09 -46.94 3.44
CA ILE A 468 -12.01 -47.64 4.34
C ILE A 468 -12.70 -48.80 3.62
N SER A 469 -13.20 -48.58 2.40
CA SER A 469 -13.83 -49.65 1.61
C SER A 469 -12.81 -50.69 1.15
N GLY A 470 -11.56 -50.31 0.86
CA GLY A 470 -10.51 -51.23 0.42
C GLY A 470 -9.92 -52.13 1.50
N VAL A 471 -10.29 -51.93 2.77
CA VAL A 471 -9.95 -52.85 3.88
C VAL A 471 -10.91 -54.04 3.92
N LEU A 472 -12.11 -53.91 3.33
CA LEU A 472 -13.03 -55.03 3.17
C LEU A 472 -12.42 -56.05 2.22
N ASP A 473 -12.49 -57.32 2.59
CA ASP A 473 -12.12 -58.43 1.71
C ASP A 473 -13.03 -58.40 0.46
N ASP A 474 -12.41 -58.18 -0.70
CA ASP A 474 -13.04 -58.06 -2.00
C ASP A 474 -13.52 -59.41 -2.57
N GLU A 475 -13.14 -60.53 -1.95
CA GLU A 475 -13.66 -61.87 -2.24
C GLU A 475 -14.71 -62.32 -1.20
N SER A 476 -14.58 -61.89 0.06
CA SER A 476 -15.50 -62.27 1.15
C SER A 476 -15.84 -61.14 2.14
N PRO A 477 -16.60 -60.11 1.72
CA PRO A 477 -16.86 -58.95 2.56
C PRO A 477 -17.66 -59.32 3.82
N ASP A 478 -17.14 -58.94 4.99
CA ASP A 478 -17.83 -59.16 6.26
C ASP A 478 -19.11 -58.33 6.35
N LEU A 479 -20.17 -58.94 6.89
CA LEU A 479 -21.50 -58.33 6.92
C LEU A 479 -21.57 -57.11 7.85
N ILE A 480 -20.86 -57.16 8.99
CA ILE A 480 -20.87 -56.08 9.97
C ILE A 480 -20.08 -54.89 9.44
N GLU A 481 -18.91 -55.16 8.86
CA GLU A 481 -18.07 -54.13 8.25
C GLU A 481 -18.75 -53.48 7.03
N LEU A 482 -19.45 -54.25 6.19
CA LEU A 482 -20.22 -53.74 5.06
C LEU A 482 -21.38 -52.84 5.51
N ARG A 483 -22.12 -53.22 6.58
CA ARG A 483 -23.18 -52.37 7.17
C ARG A 483 -22.60 -51.04 7.67
N LEU A 484 -21.47 -51.09 8.36
CA LEU A 484 -20.79 -49.90 8.87
C LEU A 484 -20.31 -49.00 7.71
N ALA A 485 -19.77 -49.57 6.64
CA ALA A 485 -19.34 -48.84 5.47
C ALA A 485 -20.51 -48.14 4.76
N LEU A 486 -21.64 -48.84 4.56
CA LEU A 486 -22.87 -48.25 4.01
C LEU A 486 -23.45 -47.14 4.89
N GLN A 487 -23.35 -47.26 6.22
CA GLN A 487 -23.77 -46.21 7.14
C GLN A 487 -22.88 -44.96 7.03
N LYS A 488 -21.55 -45.13 7.07
CA LYS A 488 -20.61 -44.01 6.90
C LYS A 488 -20.77 -43.32 5.55
N PHE A 489 -21.00 -44.08 4.49
CA PHE A 489 -21.29 -43.51 3.16
C PHE A 489 -22.60 -42.71 3.16
N SER A 490 -23.62 -43.15 3.91
CA SER A 490 -24.87 -42.39 4.08
C SER A 490 -24.66 -41.05 4.77
N GLU A 491 -23.77 -40.97 5.76
CA GLU A 491 -23.44 -39.73 6.45
C GLU A 491 -22.71 -38.76 5.50
N LEU A 492 -21.74 -39.27 4.74
CA LEU A 492 -21.03 -38.52 3.70
C LEU A 492 -22.00 -37.99 2.63
N LEU A 493 -22.88 -38.84 2.10
CA LEU A 493 -23.89 -38.47 1.11
C LEU A 493 -24.85 -37.41 1.65
N GLY A 494 -25.25 -37.51 2.92
CA GLY A 494 -26.09 -36.51 3.58
C GLY A 494 -25.42 -35.14 3.72
N ARG A 495 -24.11 -35.11 3.98
CA ARG A 495 -23.32 -33.85 3.97
C ARG A 495 -23.17 -33.29 2.56
N ALA A 496 -22.89 -34.14 1.57
CA ALA A 496 -22.83 -33.75 0.17
C ALA A 496 -24.13 -33.09 -0.32
N GLU A 497 -25.29 -33.60 0.11
CA GLU A 497 -26.60 -33.04 -0.22
C GLU A 497 -26.92 -31.75 0.57
N SER A 498 -26.76 -31.77 1.90
CA SER A 498 -27.20 -30.66 2.76
C SER A 498 -26.29 -29.42 2.73
N ILE A 499 -24.99 -29.62 2.44
CA ILE A 499 -23.99 -28.56 2.39
C ILE A 499 -23.57 -28.31 0.94
N GLY A 500 -23.01 -29.32 0.27
CA GLY A 500 -22.43 -29.18 -1.07
C GLY A 500 -23.44 -28.75 -2.13
N MET A 501 -24.49 -29.56 -2.35
CA MET A 501 -25.54 -29.24 -3.32
C MET A 501 -26.27 -27.94 -2.98
N LYS A 502 -26.54 -27.70 -1.69
CA LYS A 502 -27.22 -26.48 -1.24
C LYS A 502 -26.42 -25.22 -1.56
N GLN A 503 -25.12 -25.20 -1.29
CA GLN A 503 -24.28 -24.04 -1.62
C GLN A 503 -24.28 -23.75 -3.12
N VAL A 504 -24.16 -24.78 -3.97
CA VAL A 504 -24.22 -24.60 -5.43
C VAL A 504 -25.61 -24.12 -5.86
N SER A 505 -26.69 -24.62 -5.24
CA SER A 505 -28.05 -24.14 -5.48
C SER A 505 -28.20 -22.64 -5.16
N ASP A 506 -27.65 -22.20 -4.04
CA ASP A 506 -27.69 -20.80 -3.60
C ASP A 506 -26.86 -19.90 -4.56
N ASP A 507 -25.71 -20.40 -5.02
CA ASP A 507 -24.89 -19.73 -6.04
C ASP A 507 -25.64 -19.61 -7.38
N VAL A 508 -26.31 -20.67 -7.84
CA VAL A 508 -27.14 -20.68 -9.07
C VAL A 508 -28.27 -19.66 -8.97
N ALA A 509 -28.98 -19.61 -7.84
CA ALA A 509 -30.08 -18.66 -7.61
C ALA A 509 -29.58 -17.20 -7.59
N SER A 510 -28.42 -16.96 -6.96
CA SER A 510 -27.79 -15.64 -6.91
C SER A 510 -27.39 -15.15 -8.30
N VAL A 511 -26.82 -16.03 -9.13
CA VAL A 511 -26.49 -15.69 -10.52
C VAL A 511 -27.75 -15.46 -11.35
N GLU A 512 -28.78 -16.31 -11.22
CA GLU A 512 -30.05 -16.16 -11.95
C GLU A 512 -30.67 -14.77 -11.72
N ALA A 513 -30.61 -14.26 -10.49
CA ALA A 513 -31.06 -12.92 -10.14
C ALA A 513 -30.18 -11.81 -10.75
N ALA A 514 -28.88 -12.05 -10.93
CA ALA A 514 -27.92 -11.09 -11.49
C ALA A 514 -27.90 -11.06 -13.03
N ILE A 515 -28.32 -12.13 -13.72
CA ILE A 515 -28.29 -12.23 -15.19
C ILE A 515 -28.95 -11.03 -15.90
N PRO A 516 -30.14 -10.53 -15.51
CA PRO A 516 -30.76 -9.39 -16.20
C PRO A 516 -29.92 -8.12 -16.15
N ILE A 517 -29.26 -7.87 -15.01
CA ILE A 517 -28.37 -6.71 -14.82
C ILE A 517 -27.13 -6.89 -15.69
N ARG A 518 -26.50 -8.08 -15.65
CA ARG A 518 -25.32 -8.41 -16.46
C ARG A 518 -25.57 -8.28 -17.96
N LEU A 519 -26.72 -8.76 -18.46
CA LEU A 519 -27.08 -8.64 -19.88
C LEU A 519 -27.21 -7.17 -20.33
N ALA A 520 -27.62 -6.27 -19.43
CA ALA A 520 -27.70 -4.85 -19.69
C ALA A 520 -26.32 -4.16 -19.73
N GLU A 521 -25.36 -4.63 -18.94
CA GLU A 521 -23.99 -4.09 -18.89
C GLU A 521 -23.13 -4.49 -20.09
N LEU A 522 -23.41 -5.65 -20.71
CA LEU A 522 -22.65 -6.17 -21.83
C LEU A 522 -22.82 -5.32 -23.10
N GLN A 523 -21.69 -4.98 -23.74
CA GLN A 523 -21.67 -4.09 -24.90
C GLN A 523 -22.04 -4.78 -26.22
N THR A 524 -21.68 -6.06 -26.40
CA THR A 524 -21.88 -6.76 -27.67
C THR A 524 -22.98 -7.82 -27.59
N ASP A 525 -23.72 -8.01 -28.70
CA ASP A 525 -24.73 -9.07 -28.80
C ASP A 525 -24.13 -10.47 -28.69
N GLU A 526 -22.87 -10.63 -29.11
CA GLU A 526 -22.13 -11.89 -29.01
C GLU A 526 -21.87 -12.26 -27.54
N ASP A 527 -21.39 -11.31 -26.73
CA ASP A 527 -21.15 -11.53 -25.30
C ASP A 527 -22.46 -11.88 -24.57
N ARG A 528 -23.57 -11.20 -24.91
CA ARG A 528 -24.89 -11.51 -24.33
C ARG A 528 -25.33 -12.94 -24.64
N LYS A 529 -25.20 -13.38 -25.91
CA LYS A 529 -25.54 -14.75 -26.31
C LYS A 529 -24.65 -15.78 -25.61
N ASN A 530 -23.35 -15.50 -25.51
CA ASN A 530 -22.40 -16.37 -24.83
C ASN A 530 -22.73 -16.51 -23.35
N LEU A 531 -23.04 -15.41 -22.65
CA LEU A 531 -23.45 -15.44 -21.23
C LEU A 531 -24.70 -16.29 -21.03
N THR A 532 -25.75 -16.07 -21.83
CA THR A 532 -26.99 -16.87 -21.73
C THR A 532 -26.71 -18.36 -21.95
N ALA A 533 -25.96 -18.71 -23.00
CA ALA A 533 -25.65 -20.10 -23.33
C ALA A 533 -24.79 -20.78 -22.25
N ASP A 534 -23.82 -20.06 -21.69
CA ASP A 534 -22.96 -20.58 -20.63
C ASP A 534 -23.73 -20.76 -19.31
N PHE A 535 -24.63 -19.83 -18.97
CA PHE A 535 -25.50 -19.94 -17.80
C PHE A 535 -26.49 -21.11 -17.94
N GLU A 536 -27.15 -21.25 -19.09
CA GLU A 536 -28.06 -22.37 -19.36
C GLU A 536 -27.33 -23.71 -19.27
N ARG A 537 -26.09 -23.80 -19.78
CA ARG A 537 -25.26 -25.00 -19.65
C ARG A 537 -24.95 -25.33 -18.20
N ALA A 538 -24.52 -24.35 -17.41
CA ALA A 538 -24.19 -24.58 -16.01
C ALA A 538 -25.42 -24.98 -15.18
N ARG A 539 -26.59 -24.38 -15.47
CA ARG A 539 -27.89 -24.78 -14.90
C ARG A 539 -28.25 -26.21 -15.27
N PHE A 540 -28.07 -26.61 -16.52
CA PHE A 540 -28.31 -27.98 -16.98
C PHE A 540 -27.39 -28.99 -16.26
N LEU A 541 -26.09 -28.71 -16.16
CA LEU A 541 -25.14 -29.56 -15.43
C LEU A 541 -25.50 -29.71 -13.95
N TYR A 542 -26.00 -28.64 -13.32
CA TYR A 542 -26.51 -28.72 -11.94
C TYR A 542 -27.75 -29.60 -11.81
N GLN A 543 -28.67 -29.54 -12.78
CA GLN A 543 -29.86 -30.38 -12.81
C GLN A 543 -29.48 -31.86 -12.96
N GLU A 544 -28.55 -32.16 -13.87
CA GLU A 544 -28.00 -33.51 -14.06
C GLU A 544 -27.31 -34.03 -12.78
N ALA A 545 -26.52 -33.19 -12.11
CA ALA A 545 -25.91 -33.53 -10.82
C ALA A 545 -26.98 -33.78 -9.73
N SER A 546 -28.05 -33.00 -9.71
CA SER A 546 -29.17 -33.19 -8.76
C SER A 546 -29.91 -34.51 -8.99
N GLU A 547 -30.13 -34.88 -10.25
CA GLU A 547 -30.74 -36.16 -10.62
C GLU A 547 -29.83 -37.33 -10.23
N LYS A 548 -28.52 -37.23 -10.53
CA LYS A 548 -27.54 -38.25 -10.18
C LYS A 548 -27.39 -38.42 -8.66
N MET A 549 -27.46 -37.34 -7.88
CA MET A 549 -27.47 -37.40 -6.41
C MET A 549 -28.67 -38.22 -5.90
N LEU A 550 -29.84 -38.02 -6.50
CA LEU A 550 -31.05 -38.77 -6.14
C LEU A 550 -30.95 -40.25 -6.52
N GLU A 551 -30.30 -40.58 -7.64
CA GLU A 551 -30.01 -41.96 -8.04
C GLU A 551 -29.10 -42.66 -7.02
N ILE A 552 -27.99 -42.03 -6.64
CA ILE A 552 -27.06 -42.56 -5.62
C ILE A 552 -27.80 -42.81 -4.31
N ARG A 553 -28.64 -41.85 -3.89
CA ARG A 553 -29.45 -41.96 -2.66
C ARG A 553 -30.43 -43.13 -2.70
N ARG A 554 -31.10 -43.36 -3.84
CA ARG A 554 -32.01 -44.49 -4.03
C ARG A 554 -31.27 -45.83 -4.04
N ALA A 555 -30.13 -45.90 -4.72
CA ALA A 555 -29.28 -47.10 -4.74
C ALA A 555 -28.79 -47.45 -3.33
N LEU A 556 -28.32 -46.47 -2.57
CA LEU A 556 -27.87 -46.64 -1.20
C LEU A 556 -28.99 -47.19 -0.29
N ALA A 557 -30.20 -46.62 -0.38
CA ALA A 557 -31.34 -47.11 0.37
C ALA A 557 -31.70 -48.56 0.01
N GLY A 558 -31.57 -48.93 -1.27
CA GLY A 558 -31.74 -50.31 -1.74
C GLY A 558 -30.74 -51.27 -1.09
N PHE A 559 -29.43 -50.94 -1.14
CA PHE A 559 -28.40 -51.78 -0.52
C PHE A 559 -28.51 -51.84 1.01
N GLN A 560 -28.84 -50.74 1.67
CA GLN A 560 -29.08 -50.73 3.12
C GLN A 560 -30.23 -51.67 3.51
N GLU A 561 -31.29 -51.74 2.72
CA GLU A 561 -32.41 -52.66 2.98
C GLU A 561 -32.02 -54.12 2.70
N THR A 562 -31.29 -54.40 1.62
CA THR A 562 -30.77 -55.76 1.33
C THR A 562 -29.89 -56.27 2.46
N VAL A 563 -28.97 -55.44 2.95
CA VAL A 563 -27.98 -55.84 3.97
C VAL A 563 -28.60 -55.89 5.37
N ARG A 564 -29.83 -55.41 5.57
CA ARG A 564 -30.56 -55.44 6.85
C ARG A 564 -30.96 -56.84 7.30
N SER A 565 -31.14 -57.77 6.37
CA SER A 565 -31.36 -59.19 6.65
C SER A 565 -30.08 -59.84 7.18
N ASP A 566 -30.16 -60.63 8.24
CA ASP A 566 -29.01 -61.36 8.80
C ASP A 566 -28.61 -62.60 7.98
N ASN A 567 -29.40 -62.97 6.96
CA ASN A 567 -29.29 -64.25 6.24
C ASN A 567 -29.00 -64.07 4.74
N ILE A 568 -28.16 -63.10 4.39
CA ILE A 568 -27.77 -62.81 3.00
C ILE A 568 -26.55 -63.62 2.54
N GLY A 569 -26.62 -64.10 1.29
CA GLY A 569 -25.59 -64.90 0.63
C GLY A 569 -24.34 -64.11 0.25
N LEU A 570 -23.25 -64.81 -0.12
CA LEU A 570 -22.00 -64.17 -0.53
C LEU A 570 -22.19 -63.29 -1.78
N ASP A 571 -23.00 -63.74 -2.76
CA ASP A 571 -23.28 -63.01 -3.99
C ASP A 571 -23.97 -61.65 -3.72
N GLU A 572 -24.93 -61.62 -2.79
CA GLU A 572 -25.65 -60.39 -2.40
C GLU A 572 -24.73 -59.41 -1.65
N ARG A 573 -23.79 -59.93 -0.84
CA ARG A 573 -22.77 -59.11 -0.16
C ARG A 573 -21.77 -58.51 -1.15
N LEU A 574 -21.33 -59.31 -2.13
CA LEU A 574 -20.46 -58.84 -3.21
C LEU A 574 -21.16 -57.79 -4.09
N GLU A 575 -22.45 -57.96 -4.38
CA GLU A 575 -23.24 -56.96 -5.12
C GLU A 575 -23.34 -55.64 -4.35
N ALA A 576 -23.60 -55.68 -3.05
CA ALA A 576 -23.65 -54.48 -2.20
C ALA A 576 -22.27 -53.81 -2.06
N TYR A 577 -21.18 -54.59 -1.97
CA TYR A 577 -19.81 -54.05 -1.93
C TYR A 577 -19.42 -53.37 -3.25
N ASN A 578 -19.69 -54.02 -4.38
CA ASN A 578 -19.45 -53.44 -5.71
C ASN A 578 -20.33 -52.20 -5.93
N GLY A 579 -21.59 -52.25 -5.48
CA GLY A 579 -22.51 -51.12 -5.47
C GLY A 579 -21.98 -49.93 -4.67
N LEU A 580 -21.45 -50.16 -3.46
CA LEU A 580 -20.82 -49.13 -2.64
C LEU A 580 -19.63 -48.47 -3.35
N THR A 581 -18.78 -49.30 -3.98
CA THR A 581 -17.61 -48.80 -4.72
C THR A 581 -18.03 -47.94 -5.92
N MET A 582 -19.06 -48.36 -6.67
CA MET A 582 -19.62 -47.57 -7.77
C MET A 582 -20.27 -46.27 -7.29
N MET A 583 -21.05 -46.31 -6.21
CA MET A 583 -21.67 -45.11 -5.64
C MET A 583 -20.64 -44.10 -5.14
N ARG A 584 -19.52 -44.56 -4.56
CA ARG A 584 -18.40 -43.69 -4.17
C ARG A 584 -17.78 -42.99 -5.38
N GLU A 585 -17.51 -43.73 -6.45
CA GLU A 585 -16.98 -43.16 -7.70
C GLU A 585 -17.96 -42.16 -8.33
N ASP A 586 -19.24 -42.49 -8.34
CA ASP A 586 -20.29 -41.58 -8.81
C ASP A 586 -20.37 -40.31 -7.95
N LEU A 587 -20.24 -40.43 -6.61
CA LEU A 587 -20.22 -39.28 -5.71
C LEU A 587 -18.99 -38.39 -5.95
N LEU A 588 -17.80 -38.98 -6.14
CA LEU A 588 -16.58 -38.26 -6.45
C LEU A 588 -16.72 -37.44 -7.74
N ARG A 589 -17.19 -38.08 -8.81
CA ARG A 589 -17.46 -37.41 -10.11
C ARG A 589 -18.51 -36.31 -9.95
N LEU A 590 -19.54 -36.54 -9.16
CA LEU A 590 -20.58 -35.56 -8.88
C LEU A 590 -20.01 -34.34 -8.15
N MET A 591 -19.18 -34.53 -7.12
CA MET A 591 -18.51 -33.41 -6.42
C MET A 591 -17.61 -32.60 -7.36
N GLN A 592 -16.87 -33.26 -8.24
CA GLN A 592 -16.03 -32.60 -9.24
C GLN A 592 -16.86 -31.79 -10.25
N ASN A 593 -17.95 -32.37 -10.77
CA ASN A 593 -18.89 -31.66 -11.65
C ASN A 593 -19.51 -30.45 -10.95
N LEU A 594 -19.86 -30.56 -9.67
CA LEU A 594 -20.38 -29.44 -8.88
C LEU A 594 -19.36 -28.32 -8.71
N GLN A 595 -18.07 -28.63 -8.54
CA GLN A 595 -17.02 -27.60 -8.50
C GLN A 595 -16.98 -26.82 -9.83
N VAL A 596 -17.09 -27.50 -10.98
CA VAL A 596 -17.13 -26.85 -12.29
C VAL A 596 -18.35 -25.92 -12.43
N VAL A 597 -19.52 -26.38 -11.96
CA VAL A 597 -20.74 -25.56 -11.91
C VAL A 597 -20.52 -24.35 -11.00
N GLN A 598 -19.99 -24.55 -9.79
CA GLN A 598 -19.75 -23.48 -8.83
C GLN A 598 -18.79 -22.42 -9.37
N ILE A 599 -17.68 -22.83 -10.00
CA ILE A 599 -16.75 -21.92 -10.67
C ILE A 599 -17.51 -21.13 -11.74
N SER A 600 -18.29 -21.81 -12.58
CA SER A 600 -19.04 -21.17 -13.67
C SER A 600 -20.07 -20.15 -13.19
N MET A 601 -20.63 -20.35 -11.99
CA MET A 601 -21.58 -19.44 -11.36
C MET A 601 -20.88 -18.29 -10.63
N ARG A 602 -19.96 -18.58 -9.71
CA ARG A 602 -19.31 -17.55 -8.87
C ARG A 602 -18.48 -16.55 -9.65
N ILE A 603 -17.84 -16.96 -10.76
CA ILE A 603 -17.14 -16.01 -11.63
C ILE A 603 -18.09 -14.97 -12.24
N GLU A 604 -19.40 -15.28 -12.37
CA GLU A 604 -20.39 -14.33 -12.88
C GLU A 604 -20.81 -13.28 -11.85
N LEU A 605 -20.68 -13.59 -10.56
CA LEU A 605 -21.01 -12.69 -9.44
C LEU A 605 -19.95 -11.58 -9.23
N ILE A 606 -18.72 -11.79 -9.71
CA ILE A 606 -17.67 -10.78 -9.63
C ILE A 606 -18.04 -9.63 -10.57
N SER A 607 -18.28 -8.42 -10.04
CA SER A 607 -18.70 -7.26 -10.82
C SER A 607 -17.57 -6.23 -10.99
N LEU A 608 -17.68 -5.42 -12.04
CA LEU A 608 -16.85 -4.23 -12.24
C LEU A 608 -17.75 -3.00 -12.11
N ILE A 609 -17.26 -1.98 -11.41
CA ILE A 609 -17.97 -0.70 -11.36
C ILE A 609 -17.74 0.04 -12.68
N PRO A 610 -18.79 0.35 -13.46
CA PRO A 610 -18.63 0.97 -14.76
C PRO A 610 -18.13 2.42 -14.64
N VAL A 611 -17.34 2.83 -15.62
CA VAL A 611 -17.00 4.23 -15.89
C VAL A 611 -17.75 4.64 -17.15
N ASP A 612 -18.78 5.47 -16.98
CA ASP A 612 -19.69 5.89 -18.05
C ASP A 612 -19.43 7.35 -18.44
N VAL A 613 -18.19 7.61 -18.87
CA VAL A 613 -17.76 8.94 -19.34
C VAL A 613 -17.26 8.82 -20.78
N SER A 614 -17.74 9.70 -21.66
CA SER A 614 -17.28 9.72 -23.05
C SER A 614 -15.84 10.25 -23.14
N LEU A 615 -15.10 9.90 -24.21
CA LEU A 615 -13.73 10.40 -24.37
C LEU A 615 -13.67 11.94 -24.42
N GLU A 616 -14.64 12.57 -25.08
CA GLU A 616 -14.72 14.02 -25.20
C GLU A 616 -14.96 14.66 -23.83
N GLU A 617 -15.94 14.14 -23.08
CA GLU A 617 -16.25 14.58 -21.72
C GLU A 617 -15.07 14.37 -20.76
N ALA A 618 -14.40 13.22 -20.82
CA ALA A 618 -13.23 12.95 -20.00
C ALA A 618 -12.11 13.97 -20.26
N THR A 619 -11.86 14.30 -21.54
CA THR A 619 -10.85 15.32 -21.89
C THR A 619 -11.27 16.73 -21.49
N ALA A 620 -12.55 17.07 -21.61
CA ALA A 620 -13.08 18.37 -21.19
C ALA A 620 -12.94 18.55 -19.68
N ASN A 621 -13.36 17.54 -18.91
CA ASN A 621 -13.23 17.51 -17.46
C ASN A 621 -11.77 17.67 -17.02
N ALA A 622 -10.83 16.98 -17.67
CA ALA A 622 -9.42 17.09 -17.36
C ALA A 622 -8.87 18.51 -17.57
N ILE A 623 -9.21 19.17 -18.68
CA ILE A 623 -8.72 20.53 -18.97
C ILE A 623 -9.33 21.56 -18.00
N GLU A 624 -10.58 21.34 -17.59
CA GLU A 624 -11.30 22.25 -16.71
C GLU A 624 -10.94 22.10 -15.23
N ASN A 625 -10.75 20.87 -14.74
CA ASN A 625 -10.66 20.59 -13.31
C ASN A 625 -9.24 20.33 -12.81
N ARG A 626 -8.28 20.01 -13.69
CA ARG A 626 -6.89 19.77 -13.26
C ARG A 626 -6.20 21.04 -12.75
N VAL A 627 -5.96 21.04 -11.44
CA VAL A 627 -5.37 22.18 -10.72
C VAL A 627 -3.90 22.44 -11.08
N ASP A 628 -3.16 21.41 -11.49
CA ASP A 628 -1.77 21.54 -11.96
C ASP A 628 -1.68 22.17 -13.37
N LEU A 629 -2.66 21.90 -14.25
CA LEU A 629 -2.80 22.63 -15.51
C LEU A 629 -3.17 24.11 -15.27
N MET A 630 -4.02 24.38 -14.27
CA MET A 630 -4.34 25.75 -13.87
C MET A 630 -3.08 26.49 -13.39
N ASN A 631 -2.23 25.84 -12.60
CA ASN A 631 -0.94 26.38 -12.15
C ASN A 631 -0.02 26.64 -13.35
N SER A 632 0.12 25.67 -14.27
CA SER A 632 0.93 25.81 -15.48
C SER A 632 0.47 26.99 -16.36
N ARG A 633 -0.85 27.17 -16.52
CA ARG A 633 -1.45 28.32 -17.22
C ARG A 633 -1.13 29.64 -16.52
N ALA A 634 -1.21 29.65 -15.19
CA ALA A 634 -0.97 30.83 -14.37
C ALA A 634 0.51 31.27 -14.41
N MET A 635 1.45 30.32 -14.46
CA MET A 635 2.88 30.59 -14.64
C MET A 635 3.21 31.27 -15.97
N VAL A 636 2.42 31.05 -17.04
CA VAL A 636 2.58 31.80 -18.31
C VAL A 636 2.31 33.29 -18.10
N MET A 637 1.29 33.62 -17.32
CA MET A 637 0.97 35.01 -16.97
C MET A 637 2.04 35.63 -16.07
N ASP A 638 2.63 34.86 -15.17
CA ASP A 638 3.73 35.34 -14.31
C ASP A 638 4.98 35.62 -15.14
N ALA A 639 5.35 34.70 -16.03
CA ALA A 639 6.45 34.92 -16.97
C ALA A 639 6.20 36.14 -17.87
N ARG A 640 4.94 36.36 -18.30
CA ARG A 640 4.56 37.55 -19.07
C ARG A 640 4.68 38.83 -18.25
N ARG A 641 4.29 38.80 -16.97
CA ARG A 641 4.40 39.94 -16.05
C ARG A 641 5.87 40.28 -15.79
N GLN A 642 6.72 39.27 -15.58
CA GLN A 642 8.16 39.44 -15.38
C GLN A 642 8.86 40.14 -16.54
N VAL A 643 8.39 39.97 -17.78
CA VAL A 643 8.86 40.75 -18.94
C VAL A 643 8.63 42.24 -18.73
N GLU A 644 7.50 42.63 -18.12
CA GLU A 644 7.17 44.04 -17.88
C GLU A 644 7.94 44.63 -16.70
N ILE A 645 8.18 43.83 -15.65
CA ILE A 645 9.01 44.23 -14.50
C ILE A 645 10.46 44.44 -14.93
N THR A 646 11.01 43.51 -15.72
CA THR A 646 12.37 43.67 -16.29
C THR A 646 12.44 44.80 -17.30
N ALA A 647 11.37 45.06 -18.07
CA ALA A 647 11.31 46.22 -18.94
C ALA A 647 11.32 47.55 -18.17
N ASN A 648 10.64 47.62 -17.01
CA ASN A 648 10.68 48.81 -16.16
C ASN A 648 12.10 49.12 -15.66
N ARG A 649 12.93 48.09 -15.38
CA ARG A 649 14.33 48.26 -14.97
C ARG A 649 15.21 48.93 -16.03
N MET A 650 14.78 48.94 -17.29
CA MET A 650 15.49 49.62 -18.38
C MET A 650 15.15 51.11 -18.50
N GLN A 651 14.23 51.62 -17.68
CA GLN A 651 13.88 53.04 -17.67
C GLN A 651 14.95 53.87 -16.94
N ALA A 652 14.92 55.18 -17.16
CA ALA A 652 15.73 56.10 -16.36
C ALA A 652 15.31 56.07 -14.88
N ALA A 653 16.26 56.18 -13.97
CA ALA A 653 15.92 56.38 -12.56
C ALA A 653 15.62 57.85 -12.31
N LEU A 654 14.42 58.14 -11.83
CA LEU A 654 13.99 59.47 -11.46
C LEU A 654 13.30 59.37 -10.11
N ASP A 655 13.98 59.78 -9.05
CA ASP A 655 13.46 59.70 -7.69
C ASP A 655 13.24 61.11 -7.14
N LEU A 656 12.07 61.34 -6.55
CA LEU A 656 11.86 62.45 -5.64
C LEU A 656 12.35 62.03 -4.26
N VAL A 657 13.40 62.69 -3.78
CA VAL A 657 14.01 62.40 -2.48
C VAL A 657 13.84 63.61 -1.57
N VAL A 658 13.24 63.38 -0.40
CA VAL A 658 13.12 64.36 0.67
C VAL A 658 13.82 63.79 1.90
N ASP A 659 15.00 64.31 2.18
CA ASP A 659 15.77 63.96 3.37
C ASP A 659 15.82 65.17 4.29
N GLY A 660 15.82 64.92 5.59
CA GLY A 660 16.07 65.98 6.55
C GLY A 660 16.49 65.42 7.90
N ASP A 661 17.06 66.30 8.70
CA ASP A 661 17.49 65.98 10.04
C ASP A 661 17.18 67.14 10.99
N ILE A 662 16.83 66.81 12.24
CA ILE A 662 16.62 67.74 13.33
C ILE A 662 17.65 67.40 14.40
N ARG A 663 18.64 68.28 14.60
CA ARG A 663 19.73 68.07 15.55
C ARG A 663 19.51 68.83 16.85
N THR A 664 20.26 68.44 17.87
CA THR A 664 20.48 69.23 19.09
C THR A 664 21.77 70.03 18.96
N ALA A 665 21.84 71.21 19.58
CA ALA A 665 23.03 72.08 19.58
C ALA A 665 24.30 71.50 20.25
N GLY A 666 24.25 70.27 20.80
CA GLY A 666 25.32 69.62 21.55
C GLY A 666 25.34 70.01 23.04
N GLY A 667 26.09 69.25 23.85
CA GLY A 667 26.23 69.45 25.31
C GLY A 667 25.40 68.46 26.15
N ASN A 668 25.02 68.85 27.38
CA ASN A 668 24.31 67.99 28.34
C ASN A 668 22.76 68.01 28.18
N ARG A 669 22.24 68.37 27.00
CA ARG A 669 20.79 68.51 26.71
C ARG A 669 20.35 67.65 25.51
N PRO A 670 20.22 66.33 25.70
CA PRO A 670 19.99 65.36 24.60
C PRO A 670 18.63 65.44 23.90
N PHE A 671 17.65 66.17 24.45
CA PHE A 671 16.29 66.30 23.86
C PHE A 671 15.94 67.73 23.46
N ASN A 672 16.91 68.65 23.47
CA ASN A 672 16.71 70.04 23.07
C ASN A 672 16.90 70.19 21.55
N PHE A 673 15.95 69.67 20.78
CA PHE A 673 15.92 69.79 19.33
C PHE A 673 15.69 71.25 18.93
N ASN A 674 16.57 71.81 18.09
CA ASN A 674 16.44 73.18 17.62
C ASN A 674 16.40 73.24 16.08
N GLY A 675 15.46 74.02 15.55
CA GLY A 675 15.31 74.20 14.10
C GLY A 675 16.52 74.89 13.46
N GLU A 676 17.28 75.68 14.21
CA GLU A 676 18.47 76.40 13.72
C GLU A 676 19.65 75.47 13.34
N SER A 677 19.68 74.24 13.86
CA SER A 677 20.69 73.22 13.49
C SER A 677 20.13 72.11 12.59
N SER A 678 18.88 72.24 12.16
CA SER A 678 18.17 71.31 11.28
C SER A 678 18.48 71.61 9.81
N GLN A 679 18.63 70.56 9.01
CA GLN A 679 18.75 70.68 7.56
C GLN A 679 17.65 69.85 6.88
N MET A 680 16.98 70.44 5.90
CA MET A 680 16.06 69.73 5.01
C MET A 680 16.55 69.89 3.57
N ARG A 681 16.54 68.79 2.82
CA ARG A 681 16.91 68.73 1.41
C ARG A 681 15.80 68.01 0.65
N ALA A 682 15.17 68.73 -0.25
CA ALA A 682 14.32 68.14 -1.27
C ALA A 682 15.07 68.20 -2.59
N GLY A 683 15.18 67.07 -3.27
CA GLY A 683 15.92 66.97 -4.52
C GLY A 683 15.33 65.93 -5.46
N ILE A 684 15.63 66.10 -6.73
CA ILE A 684 15.33 65.11 -7.76
C ILE A 684 16.64 64.38 -8.09
N ARG A 685 16.66 63.06 -7.90
CA ARG A 685 17.79 62.21 -8.29
C ARG A 685 17.50 61.62 -9.66
N PHE A 686 18.27 62.01 -10.66
CA PHE A 686 18.17 61.47 -12.02
C PHE A 686 19.40 60.63 -12.35
N THR A 687 19.19 59.39 -12.76
CA THR A 687 20.24 58.51 -13.28
C THR A 687 19.90 58.11 -14.71
N ALA A 688 20.72 58.54 -15.66
CA ALA A 688 20.52 58.29 -17.08
C ALA A 688 20.81 56.82 -17.45
N PRO A 689 19.97 56.15 -18.25
CA PRO A 689 20.16 54.76 -18.66
C PRO A 689 21.09 54.67 -19.89
N LEU A 690 22.38 55.00 -19.72
CA LEU A 690 23.32 55.11 -20.84
C LEU A 690 23.89 53.75 -21.30
N ASP A 691 24.38 52.94 -20.36
CA ASP A 691 24.93 51.61 -20.65
C ASP A 691 24.31 50.56 -19.72
N GLN A 692 23.30 49.86 -20.21
CA GLN A 692 22.53 48.86 -19.47
C GLN A 692 22.58 47.49 -20.12
N ILE A 693 23.78 47.01 -20.49
CA ILE A 693 23.95 45.68 -21.09
C ILE A 693 23.38 44.57 -20.19
N THR A 694 23.56 44.66 -18.86
CA THR A 694 23.00 43.71 -17.90
C THR A 694 21.48 43.69 -17.94
N GLU A 695 20.81 44.85 -17.89
CA GLU A 695 19.34 44.92 -17.94
C GLU A 695 18.78 44.52 -19.30
N ARG A 696 19.45 44.88 -20.41
CA ARG A 696 19.12 44.41 -21.76
C ARG A 696 19.16 42.89 -21.84
N ASN A 697 20.21 42.28 -21.32
CA ASN A 697 20.36 40.82 -21.30
C ASN A 697 19.30 40.18 -20.40
N ASN A 698 19.01 40.74 -19.22
CA ASN A 698 17.95 40.28 -18.32
C ASN A 698 16.57 40.36 -18.98
N TYR A 699 16.25 41.44 -19.69
CA TYR A 699 15.01 41.59 -20.45
C TYR A 699 14.91 40.55 -21.57
N ARG A 700 16.01 40.32 -22.31
CA ARG A 700 16.04 39.28 -23.34
C ARG A 700 15.84 37.89 -22.74
N VAL A 701 16.43 37.61 -21.57
CA VAL A 701 16.22 36.39 -20.81
C VAL A 701 14.75 36.27 -20.38
N ALA A 702 14.11 37.35 -19.92
CA ALA A 702 12.69 37.33 -19.55
C ALA A 702 11.78 37.01 -20.76
N LEU A 703 12.04 37.60 -21.94
CA LEU A 703 11.31 37.28 -23.17
C LEU A 703 11.48 35.81 -23.57
N LEU A 704 12.70 35.28 -23.46
CA LEU A 704 12.98 33.87 -23.73
C LEU A 704 12.26 32.96 -22.73
N ARG A 705 12.27 33.29 -21.43
CA ARG A 705 11.54 32.57 -20.37
C ARG A 705 10.03 32.55 -20.64
N TYR A 706 9.44 33.68 -21.00
CA TYR A 706 8.03 33.75 -21.39
C TYR A 706 7.71 32.82 -22.57
N GLN A 707 8.53 32.82 -23.63
CA GLN A 707 8.31 31.91 -24.76
C GLN A 707 8.52 30.43 -24.38
N ARG A 708 9.46 30.12 -23.47
CA ARG A 708 9.62 28.76 -22.93
C ARG A 708 8.39 28.34 -22.11
N GLN A 709 7.87 29.22 -21.25
CA GLN A 709 6.71 28.92 -20.43
C GLN A 709 5.44 28.71 -21.27
N ARG A 710 5.26 29.47 -22.34
CA ARG A 710 4.15 29.23 -23.29
C ARG A 710 4.23 27.84 -23.92
N ARG A 711 5.43 27.41 -24.34
CA ARG A 711 5.63 26.05 -24.89
C ARG A 711 5.45 24.98 -23.83
N ALA A 712 5.91 25.21 -22.60
CA ALA A 712 5.70 24.29 -21.48
C ALA A 712 4.20 24.12 -21.17
N TYR A 713 3.41 25.19 -21.20
CA TYR A 713 1.96 25.10 -21.04
C TYR A 713 1.28 24.32 -22.18
N MET A 714 1.64 24.59 -23.45
CA MET A 714 1.11 23.82 -24.59
C MET A 714 1.45 22.33 -24.46
N GLN A 715 2.69 22.02 -24.07
CA GLN A 715 3.13 20.65 -23.81
C GLN A 715 2.34 20.00 -22.67
N ALA A 716 2.16 20.68 -21.53
CA ALA A 716 1.39 20.17 -20.40
C ALA A 716 -0.07 19.90 -20.78
N GLU A 717 -0.70 20.78 -21.55
CA GLU A 717 -2.06 20.57 -22.05
C GLU A 717 -2.15 19.34 -22.98
N ASP A 718 -1.16 19.15 -23.86
CA ASP A 718 -1.11 18.00 -24.76
C ASP A 718 -0.81 16.68 -24.02
N GLU A 719 0.08 16.69 -23.04
CA GLU A 719 0.38 15.54 -22.16
C GLU A 719 -0.86 15.10 -21.39
N ILE A 720 -1.58 16.03 -20.77
CA ILE A 720 -2.83 15.72 -20.04
C ILE A 720 -3.89 15.11 -20.97
N LYS A 721 -4.06 15.67 -22.17
CA LYS A 721 -4.98 15.09 -23.17
C LYS A 721 -4.55 13.69 -23.58
N GLN A 722 -3.24 13.45 -23.71
CA GLN A 722 -2.70 12.14 -24.05
C GLN A 722 -2.95 11.14 -22.92
N ASP A 723 -2.66 11.49 -21.67
CA ASP A 723 -2.83 10.63 -20.48
C ASP A 723 -4.29 10.17 -20.35
N VAL A 724 -5.24 11.12 -20.42
CA VAL A 724 -6.68 10.82 -20.34
C VAL A 724 -7.12 9.91 -21.48
N ARG A 725 -6.62 10.15 -22.70
CA ARG A 725 -6.93 9.29 -23.87
C ARG A 725 -6.36 7.89 -23.72
N GLN A 726 -5.18 7.75 -23.11
CA GLN A 726 -4.57 6.44 -22.85
C GLN A 726 -5.36 5.69 -21.78
N ALA A 727 -5.66 6.33 -20.64
CA ALA A 727 -6.48 5.76 -19.57
C ALA A 727 -7.86 5.33 -20.09
N TRP A 728 -8.56 6.20 -20.84
CA TRP A 728 -9.88 5.89 -21.38
C TRP A 728 -9.87 4.71 -22.37
N ARG A 729 -8.86 4.60 -23.24
CA ARG A 729 -8.73 3.43 -24.13
C ARG A 729 -8.41 2.16 -23.34
N GLN A 730 -7.58 2.28 -22.30
CA GLN A 730 -7.17 1.17 -21.46
C GLN A 730 -8.35 0.61 -20.66
N ILE A 731 -9.22 1.46 -20.08
CA ILE A 731 -10.38 0.97 -19.31
C ILE A 731 -11.36 0.18 -20.17
N ILE A 732 -11.56 0.59 -21.43
CA ILE A 732 -12.41 -0.14 -22.39
C ILE A 732 -11.81 -1.51 -22.71
N VAL A 733 -10.50 -1.56 -22.94
CA VAL A 733 -9.80 -2.82 -23.22
C VAL A 733 -9.82 -3.73 -22.00
N LEU A 734 -9.58 -3.20 -20.80
CA LEU A 734 -9.62 -3.96 -19.55
C LEU A 734 -11.02 -4.56 -19.29
N ARG A 735 -12.09 -3.79 -19.51
CA ARG A 735 -13.47 -4.30 -19.41
C ARG A 735 -13.70 -5.51 -20.31
N LYS A 736 -13.25 -5.47 -21.57
CA LYS A 736 -13.37 -6.59 -22.51
C LYS A 736 -12.46 -7.77 -22.14
N ASN A 737 -11.24 -7.47 -21.73
CA ASN A 737 -10.31 -8.50 -21.28
C ASN A 737 -10.86 -9.22 -20.06
N PHE A 738 -11.58 -8.53 -19.16
CA PHE A 738 -12.16 -9.13 -17.97
C PHE A 738 -13.20 -10.21 -18.31
N GLU A 739 -14.10 -9.91 -19.25
CA GLU A 739 -15.05 -10.89 -19.80
C GLU A 739 -14.33 -12.06 -20.49
N THR A 740 -13.23 -11.77 -21.20
CA THR A 740 -12.38 -12.80 -21.82
C THR A 740 -11.71 -13.69 -20.77
N THR A 741 -11.16 -13.12 -19.69
CA THR A 741 -10.53 -13.88 -18.60
C THR A 741 -11.54 -14.70 -17.80
N ARG A 742 -12.78 -14.20 -17.63
CA ARG A 742 -13.88 -14.95 -17.03
C ARG A 742 -14.16 -16.23 -17.82
N ARG A 743 -14.31 -16.09 -19.14
CA ARG A 743 -14.50 -17.24 -20.04
C ARG A 743 -13.30 -18.20 -20.00
N ALA A 744 -12.08 -17.68 -19.90
CA ALA A 744 -10.88 -18.50 -19.79
C ALA A 744 -10.88 -19.36 -18.51
N VAL A 745 -11.32 -18.83 -17.37
CA VAL A 745 -11.47 -19.61 -16.11
C VAL A 745 -12.48 -20.73 -16.29
N ARG A 746 -13.64 -20.45 -16.89
CA ARG A 746 -14.66 -21.46 -17.20
C ARG A 746 -14.13 -22.58 -18.09
N LEU A 747 -13.45 -22.23 -19.18
CA LEU A 747 -12.86 -23.20 -20.10
C LEU A 747 -11.75 -24.03 -19.43
N ALA A 748 -10.93 -23.41 -18.59
CA ALA A 748 -9.89 -24.11 -17.83
C ALA A 748 -10.49 -25.11 -16.83
N ALA A 749 -11.59 -24.76 -16.16
CA ALA A 749 -12.32 -25.66 -15.29
C ALA A 749 -12.86 -26.89 -16.05
N LEU A 750 -13.45 -26.68 -17.23
CA LEU A 750 -13.94 -27.77 -18.08
C LEU A 750 -12.81 -28.67 -18.61
N GLN A 751 -11.66 -28.08 -18.97
CA GLN A 751 -10.48 -28.84 -19.41
C GLN A 751 -9.92 -29.71 -18.28
N TYR A 752 -9.90 -29.18 -17.05
CA TYR A 752 -9.47 -29.94 -15.88
C TYR A 752 -10.39 -31.10 -15.59
N ASP A 753 -11.71 -30.89 -15.59
CA ASP A 753 -12.67 -31.97 -15.43
C ASP A 753 -12.48 -33.07 -16.49
N SER A 754 -12.37 -32.70 -17.76
CA SER A 754 -12.09 -33.66 -18.83
C SER A 754 -10.77 -34.42 -18.62
N ALA A 755 -9.71 -33.74 -18.17
CA ALA A 755 -8.40 -34.35 -17.97
C ALA A 755 -8.38 -35.28 -16.74
N VAL A 756 -9.09 -34.92 -15.67
CA VAL A 756 -9.28 -35.76 -14.49
C VAL A 756 -10.07 -37.02 -14.84
N ASN A 757 -11.15 -36.88 -15.61
CA ASN A 757 -11.94 -38.01 -16.08
C ASN A 757 -11.13 -38.95 -16.99
N GLU A 758 -10.25 -38.42 -17.84
CA GLU A 758 -9.33 -39.20 -18.67
C GLU A 758 -8.28 -39.94 -17.83
N ALA A 759 -7.72 -39.27 -16.82
CA ALA A 759 -6.75 -39.86 -15.89
C ALA A 759 -7.36 -40.96 -15.01
N ASN A 760 -8.62 -40.80 -14.59
CA ASN A 760 -9.34 -41.77 -13.77
C ASN A 760 -9.99 -42.92 -14.59
N ALA A 761 -9.91 -42.90 -15.92
CA ALA A 761 -10.51 -43.94 -16.75
C ALA A 761 -9.76 -45.28 -16.59
N PRO A 762 -10.44 -46.40 -16.26
CA PRO A 762 -9.79 -47.68 -16.06
C PRO A 762 -9.06 -48.12 -17.33
N ALA A 763 -7.84 -48.64 -17.17
CA ALA A 763 -7.01 -49.07 -18.30
C ALA A 763 -7.70 -50.19 -19.09
N GLY A 764 -8.35 -49.83 -20.20
CA GLY A 764 -8.91 -50.80 -21.14
C GLY A 764 -7.81 -51.76 -21.61
N GLN A 765 -8.06 -53.06 -21.45
CA GLN A 765 -7.25 -54.12 -22.06
C GLN A 765 -7.21 -53.91 -23.58
N GLY A 766 -6.13 -53.33 -24.12
CA GLY A 766 -5.89 -53.30 -25.56
C GLY A 766 -5.13 -52.11 -26.16
N GLN A 767 -4.91 -50.99 -25.47
CA GLN A 767 -4.15 -49.87 -26.03
C GLN A 767 -2.88 -49.55 -25.23
N GLY A 768 -1.81 -50.28 -25.54
CA GLY A 768 -0.46 -50.07 -24.99
C GLY A 768 0.28 -48.82 -25.48
N GLY A 769 -0.42 -47.70 -25.75
CA GLY A 769 0.20 -46.49 -26.31
C GLY A 769 -0.24 -45.15 -25.72
N GLY A 770 -1.24 -45.11 -24.83
CA GLY A 770 -1.88 -43.86 -24.40
C GLY A 770 -1.57 -43.35 -22.98
N ARG A 771 -1.01 -44.18 -22.08
CA ARG A 771 -0.84 -43.79 -20.67
C ARG A 771 0.04 -42.55 -20.46
N GLY A 772 1.09 -42.37 -21.27
CA GLY A 772 1.98 -41.19 -21.19
C GLY A 772 1.39 -39.86 -21.71
N LEU A 773 0.22 -39.88 -22.36
CA LEU A 773 -0.47 -38.67 -22.80
C LEU A 773 -1.41 -38.11 -21.72
N GLN A 774 -1.91 -38.97 -20.83
CA GLN A 774 -2.89 -38.62 -19.80
C GLN A 774 -2.30 -37.72 -18.71
N GLY A 775 -1.08 -38.04 -18.23
CA GLY A 775 -0.38 -37.20 -17.23
C GLY A 775 -0.06 -35.80 -17.75
N ASN A 776 0.30 -35.68 -19.03
CA ASN A 776 0.57 -34.39 -19.66
C ASN A 776 -0.70 -33.55 -19.86
N ASN A 777 -1.82 -34.17 -20.22
CA ASN A 777 -3.11 -33.47 -20.35
C ASN A 777 -3.55 -32.88 -19.00
N LEU A 778 -3.40 -33.62 -17.91
CA LEU A 778 -3.72 -33.15 -16.55
C LEU A 778 -2.79 -32.01 -16.11
N LEU A 779 -1.48 -32.14 -16.32
CA LEU A 779 -0.49 -31.08 -16.05
C LEU A 779 -0.84 -29.77 -16.78
N ASN A 780 -1.22 -29.89 -18.06
CA ASN A 780 -1.64 -28.75 -18.87
C ASN A 780 -2.92 -28.10 -18.32
N ALA A 781 -3.88 -28.90 -17.87
CA ALA A 781 -5.14 -28.40 -17.32
C ALA A 781 -4.96 -27.72 -15.95
N LEU A 782 -4.15 -28.31 -15.05
CA LEU A 782 -3.77 -27.69 -13.77
C LEU A 782 -3.09 -26.33 -14.00
N SER A 783 -2.15 -26.28 -14.95
CA SER A 783 -1.46 -25.05 -15.34
C SER A 783 -2.39 -24.04 -16.01
N ALA A 784 -3.45 -24.48 -16.70
CA ALA A 784 -4.44 -23.61 -17.32
C ALA A 784 -5.34 -22.93 -16.28
N ILE A 785 -5.84 -23.68 -15.28
CA ILE A 785 -6.66 -23.13 -14.19
C ILE A 785 -5.88 -22.08 -13.42
N LEU A 786 -4.67 -22.43 -12.96
CA LEU A 786 -3.83 -21.52 -12.18
C LEU A 786 -3.59 -20.19 -12.92
N ARG A 787 -3.23 -20.28 -14.21
CA ARG A 787 -3.03 -19.09 -15.05
C ARG A 787 -4.31 -18.29 -15.25
N ALA A 788 -5.44 -18.95 -15.47
CA ALA A 788 -6.73 -18.27 -15.69
C ALA A 788 -7.22 -17.55 -14.43
N GLN A 789 -7.10 -18.17 -13.25
CA GLN A 789 -7.44 -17.56 -11.97
C GLN A 789 -6.57 -16.33 -11.70
N ASN A 790 -5.24 -16.47 -11.82
CA ASN A 790 -4.32 -15.36 -11.65
C ASN A 790 -4.60 -14.21 -12.64
N ALA A 791 -4.92 -14.53 -13.89
CA ALA A 791 -5.26 -13.53 -14.90
C ALA A 791 -6.57 -12.79 -14.59
N LEU A 792 -7.59 -13.46 -14.04
CA LEU A 792 -8.85 -12.82 -13.65
C LEU A 792 -8.64 -11.76 -12.57
N ILE A 793 -7.91 -12.11 -11.50
CA ILE A 793 -7.62 -11.21 -10.37
C ILE A 793 -6.74 -10.04 -10.81
N GLN A 794 -5.70 -10.31 -11.60
CA GLN A 794 -4.82 -9.27 -12.14
C GLN A 794 -5.60 -8.31 -13.03
N ASN A 795 -6.50 -8.80 -13.88
CA ASN A 795 -7.30 -7.96 -14.76
C ASN A 795 -8.29 -7.08 -13.98
N TRP A 796 -8.96 -7.65 -12.98
CA TRP A 796 -9.81 -6.89 -12.07
C TRP A 796 -9.02 -5.77 -11.36
N THR A 797 -7.85 -6.11 -10.81
CA THR A 797 -6.99 -5.14 -10.12
C THR A 797 -6.51 -4.04 -11.06
N ASN A 798 -6.10 -4.40 -12.28
CA ASN A 798 -5.71 -3.44 -13.32
C ASN A 798 -6.87 -2.53 -13.74
N TYR A 799 -8.09 -3.07 -13.81
CA TYR A 799 -9.29 -2.28 -14.09
C TYR A 799 -9.54 -1.26 -12.98
N GLU A 800 -9.50 -1.67 -11.71
CA GLU A 800 -9.71 -0.77 -10.58
C GLU A 800 -8.61 0.30 -10.48
N GLN A 801 -7.33 -0.07 -10.68
CA GLN A 801 -6.24 0.91 -10.76
C GLN A 801 -6.44 1.90 -11.91
N ASN A 802 -6.89 1.44 -13.08
CA ASN A 802 -7.15 2.33 -14.21
C ASN A 802 -8.36 3.23 -13.98
N ARG A 803 -9.38 2.74 -13.28
CA ARG A 803 -10.53 3.51 -12.81
C ARG A 803 -10.08 4.63 -11.86
N LEU A 804 -9.22 4.34 -10.89
CA LEU A 804 -8.64 5.37 -10.04
C LEU A 804 -7.87 6.42 -10.85
N ASN A 805 -7.03 5.95 -11.79
CA ASN A 805 -6.24 6.84 -12.65
C ASN A 805 -7.12 7.74 -13.52
N ILE A 806 -8.22 7.26 -14.10
CA ILE A 806 -9.06 8.09 -14.97
C ILE A 806 -9.76 9.21 -14.18
N TYR A 807 -10.32 8.93 -13.00
CA TYR A 807 -10.94 9.97 -12.17
C TYR A 807 -9.93 10.98 -11.63
N ARG A 808 -8.74 10.49 -11.23
CA ARG A 808 -7.61 11.35 -10.89
C ARG A 808 -7.24 12.23 -12.07
N ASP A 809 -7.02 11.67 -13.26
CA ASP A 809 -6.52 12.42 -14.43
C ASP A 809 -7.57 13.33 -15.07
N MET A 810 -8.85 13.07 -14.85
CA MET A 810 -9.94 14.02 -15.13
C MET A 810 -10.01 15.17 -14.10
N GLY A 811 -9.32 15.06 -12.96
CA GLY A 811 -9.40 16.04 -11.87
C GLY A 811 -10.74 16.04 -11.12
N THR A 812 -11.55 15.00 -11.27
CA THR A 812 -12.89 14.87 -10.65
C THR A 812 -12.91 13.97 -9.41
N MET A 813 -11.76 13.42 -9.03
CA MET A 813 -11.61 12.64 -7.81
C MET A 813 -11.73 13.52 -6.56
N GLU A 814 -12.76 13.28 -5.75
CA GLU A 814 -13.01 14.00 -4.49
C GLU A 814 -12.53 13.20 -3.28
N VAL A 815 -11.40 13.60 -2.71
CA VAL A 815 -10.81 12.95 -1.53
C VAL A 815 -11.30 13.64 -0.25
N GLY A 816 -12.06 12.92 0.56
CA GLY A 816 -12.67 13.40 1.80
C GLY A 816 -11.67 13.70 2.93
N PRO A 817 -12.12 14.19 4.09
CA PRO A 817 -11.27 14.55 5.23
C PRO A 817 -10.39 13.43 5.77
N ASP A 818 -10.93 12.23 5.76
CA ASP A 818 -10.30 10.95 6.10
C ASP A 818 -9.33 10.43 5.03
N GLY A 819 -9.16 11.16 3.92
CA GLY A 819 -8.29 10.76 2.81
C GLY A 819 -8.85 9.67 1.91
N LEU A 820 -10.08 9.20 2.16
CA LEU A 820 -10.78 8.25 1.30
C LEU A 820 -11.46 8.97 0.13
N TRP A 821 -11.47 8.34 -1.03
CA TRP A 821 -12.24 8.83 -2.18
C TRP A 821 -13.75 8.67 -1.92
N ASN A 822 -14.53 9.72 -2.20
CA ASN A 822 -16.00 9.73 -2.11
C ASN A 822 -16.66 8.89 -3.20
N ASP A 823 -16.41 7.59 -3.18
CA ASP A 823 -16.92 6.62 -4.13
C ASP A 823 -17.66 5.50 -3.40
N PRO A 824 -18.79 4.98 -3.92
CA PRO A 824 -19.56 3.96 -3.23
C PRO A 824 -18.77 2.72 -2.83
N PHE A 825 -17.73 2.34 -3.58
CA PHE A 825 -16.88 1.19 -3.26
C PHE A 825 -16.02 1.40 -2.01
N TYR A 826 -15.39 2.57 -1.91
CA TYR A 826 -14.49 2.91 -0.80
C TYR A 826 -15.24 3.47 0.41
N ARG A 827 -16.51 3.88 0.25
CA ARG A 827 -17.34 4.45 1.34
C ARG A 827 -18.28 3.43 1.99
N ASN A 828 -18.71 2.40 1.29
CA ASN A 828 -19.70 1.44 1.79
C ASN A 828 -19.08 0.10 2.21
N GLN A 829 -17.82 0.06 2.68
CA GLN A 829 -17.23 -1.18 3.21
C GLN A 829 -17.91 -1.64 4.53
N ASP A 830 -18.83 -0.85 5.08
CA ASP A 830 -19.68 -1.15 6.26
C ASP A 830 -20.74 -2.27 6.09
N ASN A 831 -20.61 -3.21 5.14
CA ASN A 831 -21.51 -4.37 5.03
C ASN A 831 -20.80 -5.74 5.12
N ALA A 832 -19.59 -5.81 5.68
CA ALA A 832 -18.90 -7.09 5.93
C ALA A 832 -18.55 -7.39 7.41
N SER A 833 -18.87 -6.50 8.36
CA SER A 833 -18.80 -6.83 9.79
C SER A 833 -19.68 -5.88 10.60
N ASP A 834 -20.63 -6.45 11.34
CA ASP A 834 -21.15 -5.82 12.55
C ASP A 834 -19.95 -5.43 13.43
N GLU A 835 -19.86 -4.13 13.73
CA GLU A 835 -18.80 -3.40 14.41
C GLU A 835 -17.45 -3.24 13.65
N PRO A 836 -17.07 -2.00 13.26
CA PRO A 836 -15.68 -1.72 12.93
C PRO A 836 -14.87 -1.91 14.22
N ALA A 837 -13.91 -2.83 14.20
CA ALA A 837 -12.80 -2.77 15.13
C ALA A 837 -12.02 -1.50 14.82
N GLN A 838 -12.52 -0.36 15.28
CA GLN A 838 -11.77 0.88 15.31
C GLN A 838 -10.46 0.53 16.01
N ILE A 839 -9.34 0.59 15.29
CA ILE A 839 -8.07 0.88 15.93
C ILE A 839 -8.25 2.28 16.52
N ARG A 840 -8.90 2.38 17.67
CA ARG A 840 -8.92 3.60 18.47
C ARG A 840 -7.49 3.75 18.93
N LEU A 841 -6.68 4.40 18.12
CA LEU A 841 -5.44 5.02 18.55
C LEU A 841 -5.84 5.83 19.79
N GLN A 842 -5.54 5.28 20.96
CA GLN A 842 -5.89 5.95 22.20
C GLN A 842 -5.05 7.22 22.19
N SER A 843 -5.70 8.38 22.09
CA SER A 843 -5.01 9.65 22.32
C SER A 843 -4.30 9.52 23.66
N PRO A 844 -2.95 9.60 23.71
CA PRO A 844 -2.25 9.41 24.97
C PRO A 844 -2.74 10.45 25.95
N SER A 845 -3.22 10.03 27.13
CA SER A 845 -3.48 10.98 28.20
C SER A 845 -2.14 11.63 28.57
N LEU A 846 -2.02 12.94 28.37
CA LEU A 846 -0.82 13.75 28.68
C LEU A 846 -0.44 13.76 30.17
N ASP A 847 -1.14 13.01 31.03
CA ASP A 847 -1.02 13.05 32.49
C ASP A 847 -0.03 12.02 33.08
N ARG A 848 0.82 11.37 32.28
CA ARG A 848 1.80 10.37 32.79
C ARG A 848 3.18 10.50 32.17
N PHE A 849 3.86 11.58 32.51
CA PHE A 849 5.32 11.55 32.69
C PHE A 849 5.64 12.15 34.05
N ASP A 850 5.63 11.29 35.08
CA ASP A 850 6.41 11.59 36.28
C ASP A 850 7.88 11.57 35.85
N ALA A 851 8.51 12.74 35.93
CA ALA A 851 9.93 12.92 35.70
C ALA A 851 10.73 11.86 36.48
N VAL A 852 11.61 11.14 35.79
CA VAL A 852 12.63 10.33 36.43
C VAL A 852 13.44 11.25 37.36
N PRO A 853 13.60 10.95 38.65
CA PRO A 853 14.32 11.82 39.57
C PRO A 853 15.80 11.86 39.18
N GLY A 854 16.25 13.02 38.69
CA GLY A 854 17.67 13.35 38.69
C GLY A 854 18.17 13.41 40.13
N ASP A 855 19.07 12.51 40.48
CA ASP A 855 19.77 12.54 41.76
C ASP A 855 20.63 13.81 41.84
N GLY A 856 20.43 14.61 42.89
CA GLY A 856 21.31 15.74 43.22
C GLY A 856 20.63 17.06 43.62
N GLY A 857 20.22 17.16 44.88
CA GLY A 857 20.51 18.36 45.68
C GLY A 857 19.47 19.50 45.76
N GLY A 858 18.55 19.38 46.74
CA GLY A 858 18.22 20.43 47.72
C GLY A 858 17.52 21.71 47.25
N GLY A 859 16.22 21.84 47.58
CA GLY A 859 15.54 23.13 47.67
C GLY A 859 14.02 23.02 47.79
N HIS A 860 13.48 23.37 48.96
CA HIS A 860 12.04 23.45 49.25
C HIS A 860 11.26 24.32 48.25
N VAL A 861 10.11 23.82 47.76
CA VAL A 861 8.97 24.65 47.34
C VAL A 861 7.65 23.96 47.71
N GLU A 862 6.76 24.74 48.33
CA GLU A 862 5.43 24.39 48.84
C GLU A 862 4.48 23.81 47.79
N ARG A 863 3.67 22.83 48.23
CA ARG A 863 2.45 22.40 47.55
C ARG A 863 1.37 23.48 47.72
N VAL A 864 0.87 24.03 46.62
CA VAL A 864 -0.42 24.73 46.58
C VAL A 864 -1.38 23.88 45.74
N GLY A 865 -2.41 23.35 46.39
CA GLY A 865 -3.44 22.53 45.78
C GLY A 865 -4.43 23.36 44.96
N VAL A 866 -4.82 22.81 43.81
CA VAL A 866 -5.94 23.31 43.01
C VAL A 866 -7.20 22.57 43.47
N ALA A 867 -8.09 23.29 44.16
CA ALA A 867 -9.43 22.82 44.47
C ALA A 867 -10.38 23.21 43.34
N GLN A 868 -11.17 22.23 42.90
CA GLN A 868 -12.40 22.37 42.11
C GLN A 868 -13.32 23.47 42.68
N LEU A 869 -14.07 24.16 41.82
CA LEU A 869 -15.45 24.51 42.12
C LEU A 869 -16.25 24.78 40.83
N ILE A 870 -17.25 23.92 40.65
CA ILE A 870 -18.42 24.10 39.81
C ILE A 870 -19.36 25.12 40.49
N GLY A 871 -19.98 25.99 39.70
CA GLY A 871 -21.40 26.34 39.92
C GLY A 871 -21.77 27.78 40.30
N THR A 872 -22.53 28.40 39.39
CA THR A 872 -23.75 29.22 39.59
C THR A 872 -23.67 30.62 40.21
N GLY A 873 -24.27 31.57 39.47
CA GLY A 873 -25.30 32.49 40.00
C GLY A 873 -24.87 33.90 40.42
N GLU A 874 -24.86 34.85 39.49
CA GLU A 874 -25.82 35.98 39.34
C GLU A 874 -25.38 36.88 38.17
#